data_AF-A0A9N8HC71-F1
#
_entry.id   AF-A0A9N8HC71-F1
#
_cell.length_a   1.000
_cell.length_b   1.000
_cell.length_c   1.000
_cell.angle_alpha   90.00
_cell.angle_beta   90.00
_cell.angle_gamma   90.00
#
_symmetry.space_group_name_H-M   'P 1'
#
loop_
_entity.id
_entity.type
_entity.pdbx_description
1 polymer ?
#
loop_
_entity_poly.entity_id
_entity_poly.type
_entity_poly.pdbx_seq_one_letter_code
_entity_poly.pdbx_strand_id
1 'polypeptide(L)'
;MVMSSNQRGSVWLATAAMATMAAVAISFVWQKNNKQIESKTTNKGNNNEKDPKIQARASLPDEEKKDDEVLVRPPVSEIALTGETNDKLVRVLTKGAITIAHGSVTGSCAKYAAQLQEALQIALVVNNKNSNYQIQVVKMDELDWWDELLNDEDEEPPKSGNTNKNNNQPLPKLILLLPTYTSGTWPPTATTLASTLQELETDWRIEKFPLKKKLHVGIFGMGSSAYGDDSMGKPAREAQASLHQLGVKTIVRLAVGDDAVGNHAQTTFSRWVNDLIARIPKFDNNNGAKNQKNNNKTTSSCNSKNKNNESGDCCGKQSNNSSNKDQQQQQQDEEYESDDEQQPGEPAVADLEDMGDVMAADENNNNKENGGAPPEMVTPSQAEALKKEGYKLIGTHSAVKLCRWTKHQLRGRGGCYKHTFYGITSYQCMEATPSLACANKCVFCWRHHKNPVGKEWKWKTDDPHFIVEQAVNTHVQMIKEAKGIPGVRMDRWNEALTVRHCALSLVGEPIMYPRVGELLGDLHSRKISTFLVTNGQHPQAIESLRPITQLYVSVDAPTQESLIAIDRPLFNDAWDRLKQSLVSLKDKGQRTVARLTVVKGWNFDEVEGYAQLVALGQVSLVEVKGVTFCGKSDASNLNMTNTPWHHEVVALTTRLKEELDKLREADNSLPEYGLACEHKHSCSVLLARVDQFAYDDPVTGLRKWRTWIDYDKFHELAMQYARDSSFTFSVKDYVADTPAWALIGAEEEGFDPTDTRHRKKTKYPKYTRFDEEGVPTHDHDNKELSHEERQQLTKLMDERKNEIGCGTTVTELKDGAKEIQDASLMFRGLVVTK
;
A
#
# COMPACT_ATOMS: atom_id res chain seq x y z
N MET A 1 49.62 -2.46 -49.25
CA MET A 1 50.09 -2.35 -50.65
C MET A 1 49.13 -3.16 -51.51
N VAL A 2 48.59 -2.58 -52.60
CA VAL A 2 47.82 -3.21 -53.72
C VAL A 2 46.65 -4.18 -53.39
N MET A 3 45.45 -3.71 -53.79
CA MET A 3 44.20 -4.34 -54.25
C MET A 3 43.97 -5.89 -54.39
N SER A 4 42.67 -6.21 -54.31
CA SER A 4 41.90 -7.30 -54.98
C SER A 4 41.83 -8.67 -54.25
N SER A 5 40.78 -9.50 -54.42
CA SER A 5 39.58 -9.40 -55.27
C SER A 5 38.34 -10.14 -54.73
N ASN A 6 37.15 -9.67 -55.10
CA ASN A 6 35.82 -10.31 -55.11
C ASN A 6 35.68 -11.82 -54.80
N GLN A 7 34.85 -12.17 -53.81
CA GLN A 7 33.69 -13.07 -53.96
C GLN A 7 32.84 -13.14 -52.67
N ARG A 8 31.58 -12.64 -52.72
CA ARG A 8 30.39 -12.95 -51.87
C ARG A 8 29.38 -11.80 -51.94
N GLY A 9 28.62 -11.71 -53.05
CA GLY A 9 27.70 -10.60 -53.33
C GLY A 9 26.45 -11.01 -54.09
N SER A 10 25.87 -12.18 -53.78
CA SER A 10 24.84 -12.81 -54.62
C SER A 10 23.73 -13.55 -53.86
N VAL A 11 23.72 -13.51 -52.52
CA VAL A 11 22.75 -14.25 -51.67
C VAL A 11 21.78 -13.33 -50.92
N TRP A 12 22.20 -12.09 -50.60
CA TRP A 12 21.41 -11.15 -49.80
C TRP A 12 20.31 -10.38 -50.55
N LEU A 13 20.26 -10.46 -51.89
CA LEU A 13 19.25 -9.76 -52.71
C LEU A 13 17.97 -10.57 -52.93
N ALA A 14 17.99 -11.89 -52.73
CA ALA A 14 16.81 -12.75 -52.91
C ALA A 14 15.85 -12.69 -51.71
N THR A 15 16.37 -12.59 -50.48
CA THR A 15 15.58 -12.57 -49.24
C THR A 15 14.82 -11.26 -49.03
N ALA A 16 15.40 -10.12 -49.42
CA ALA A 16 14.75 -8.82 -49.32
C ALA A 16 13.49 -8.70 -50.20
N ALA A 17 13.48 -9.32 -51.39
CA ALA A 17 12.38 -9.22 -52.35
C ALA A 17 11.11 -9.97 -51.91
N MET A 18 11.26 -11.12 -51.24
CA MET A 18 10.10 -11.90 -50.75
C MET A 18 9.38 -11.23 -49.58
N ALA A 19 10.13 -10.60 -48.66
CA ALA A 19 9.56 -9.88 -47.52
C ALA A 19 8.64 -8.72 -47.96
N THR A 20 9.01 -8.00 -49.02
CA THR A 20 8.19 -6.90 -49.56
C THR A 20 6.90 -7.34 -50.25
N MET A 21 6.86 -8.54 -50.86
CA MET A 21 5.61 -9.03 -51.48
C MET A 21 4.58 -9.53 -50.45
N ALA A 22 5.03 -10.09 -49.32
CA ALA A 22 4.13 -10.52 -48.25
C ALA A 22 3.33 -9.36 -47.63
N ALA A 23 3.98 -8.20 -47.41
CA ALA A 23 3.33 -7.02 -46.84
C ALA A 23 2.19 -6.47 -47.73
N VAL A 24 2.40 -6.41 -49.04
CA VAL A 24 1.42 -5.88 -50.00
C VAL A 24 0.15 -6.75 -50.08
N ALA A 25 0.29 -8.07 -49.96
CA ALA A 25 -0.85 -8.99 -49.97
C ALA A 25 -1.78 -8.78 -48.75
N ILE A 26 -1.22 -8.54 -47.56
CA ILE A 26 -1.98 -8.38 -46.32
C ILE A 26 -2.82 -7.10 -46.34
N SER A 27 -2.26 -5.97 -46.81
CA SER A 27 -3.00 -4.72 -46.96
C SER A 27 -4.20 -4.85 -47.91
N PHE A 28 -4.07 -5.64 -48.98
CA PHE A 28 -5.12 -5.81 -49.98
C PHE A 28 -6.33 -6.64 -49.50
N VAL A 29 -6.12 -7.54 -48.53
CA VAL A 29 -7.21 -8.30 -47.88
C VAL A 29 -7.95 -7.40 -46.88
N TRP A 30 -7.22 -6.66 -46.04
CA TRP A 30 -7.80 -5.76 -45.04
C TRP A 30 -8.67 -4.66 -45.66
N GLN A 31 -8.18 -4.05 -46.75
CA GLN A 31 -8.91 -2.99 -47.48
C GLN A 31 -10.17 -3.48 -48.22
N LYS A 32 -10.37 -4.81 -48.35
CA LYS A 32 -11.53 -5.40 -49.04
C LYS A 32 -12.71 -5.70 -48.10
N ASN A 33 -12.45 -5.98 -46.82
CA ASN A 33 -13.51 -6.27 -45.84
C ASN A 33 -14.16 -4.98 -45.29
N ASN A 34 -13.41 -3.88 -45.12
CA ASN A 34 -13.94 -2.58 -44.64
C ASN A 34 -14.78 -1.80 -45.67
N LYS A 35 -15.48 -2.49 -46.60
CA LYS A 35 -16.37 -1.87 -47.61
C LYS A 35 -17.79 -2.43 -47.67
N GLN A 36 -18.24 -3.11 -46.61
CA GLN A 36 -19.65 -3.49 -46.43
C GLN A 36 -20.34 -2.90 -45.18
N ILE A 37 -19.66 -2.07 -44.39
CA ILE A 37 -20.22 -1.41 -43.19
C ILE A 37 -20.17 0.13 -43.36
N GLU A 38 -20.59 0.63 -44.52
CA GLU A 38 -20.77 2.08 -44.72
C GLU A 38 -21.80 2.39 -45.83
N SER A 39 -23.06 2.01 -45.61
CA SER A 39 -24.18 2.50 -46.42
C SER A 39 -25.47 2.55 -45.59
N LYS A 40 -26.22 3.66 -45.71
CA LYS A 40 -27.33 4.09 -44.82
C LYS A 40 -26.80 4.53 -43.43
N THR A 41 -27.21 5.67 -42.85
CA THR A 41 -28.29 6.60 -43.26
C THR A 41 -27.98 8.05 -42.85
N THR A 42 -28.25 9.00 -43.74
CA THR A 42 -28.32 10.44 -43.40
C THR A 42 -29.54 11.09 -44.05
N ASN A 43 -30.66 11.20 -43.34
CA ASN A 43 -31.42 12.46 -43.25
C ASN A 43 -32.64 12.44 -42.31
N LYS A 44 -32.89 13.64 -41.80
CA LYS A 44 -34.05 14.22 -41.12
C LYS A 44 -35.44 13.69 -41.50
N GLY A 45 -36.35 13.68 -40.53
CA GLY A 45 -37.52 14.58 -40.60
C GLY A 45 -38.94 14.02 -40.45
N ASN A 46 -39.49 14.15 -39.22
CA ASN A 46 -40.88 14.49 -38.87
C ASN A 46 -42.14 13.70 -39.36
N ASN A 47 -43.12 13.69 -38.44
CA ASN A 47 -44.59 13.62 -38.60
C ASN A 47 -45.32 12.25 -38.73
N ASN A 48 -46.06 11.96 -37.66
CA ASN A 48 -47.50 11.61 -37.61
C ASN A 48 -48.06 10.24 -38.09
N GLU A 49 -48.71 9.60 -37.11
CA GLU A 49 -50.04 8.94 -37.17
C GLU A 49 -50.25 7.55 -37.81
N LYS A 50 -51.05 6.76 -37.07
CA LYS A 50 -52.06 5.77 -37.52
C LYS A 50 -51.60 4.44 -38.14
N ASP A 51 -51.41 3.49 -37.22
CA ASP A 51 -52.10 2.19 -37.14
C ASP A 51 -53.50 2.17 -37.85
N PRO A 52 -54.09 1.02 -38.28
CA PRO A 52 -53.68 -0.37 -37.99
C PRO A 52 -53.91 -1.43 -39.12
N LYS A 53 -53.85 -2.72 -38.72
CA LYS A 53 -54.70 -3.88 -39.12
C LYS A 53 -54.25 -4.94 -40.15
N ILE A 54 -54.37 -6.19 -39.67
CA ILE A 54 -55.04 -7.39 -40.26
C ILE A 54 -54.19 -8.56 -40.85
N GLN A 55 -54.05 -9.59 -39.98
CA GLN A 55 -54.34 -11.03 -40.15
C GLN A 55 -53.64 -11.92 -41.21
N ALA A 56 -52.91 -12.93 -40.68
CA ALA A 56 -53.04 -14.39 -40.94
C ALA A 56 -52.70 -14.93 -42.38
N ARG A 57 -52.50 -16.24 -42.64
CA ARG A 57 -52.89 -17.48 -41.90
C ARG A 57 -52.09 -18.73 -42.38
N ALA A 58 -51.99 -19.75 -41.52
CA ALA A 58 -51.85 -21.20 -41.81
C ALA A 58 -50.58 -21.83 -42.48
N SER A 59 -49.78 -22.50 -41.63
CA SER A 59 -49.61 -23.98 -41.55
C SER A 59 -49.03 -24.88 -42.69
N LEU A 60 -47.84 -25.47 -42.39
CA LEU A 60 -47.49 -26.93 -42.41
C LEU A 60 -47.50 -27.74 -43.74
N PRO A 61 -46.88 -28.95 -43.82
CA PRO A 61 -46.02 -29.68 -42.86
C PRO A 61 -44.64 -30.21 -43.39
N ASP A 62 -43.80 -30.62 -42.44
CA ASP A 62 -42.87 -31.78 -42.34
C ASP A 62 -42.13 -32.42 -43.56
N GLU A 63 -40.82 -32.63 -43.40
CA GLU A 63 -40.08 -33.83 -43.86
C GLU A 63 -38.98 -34.21 -42.82
N GLU A 64 -38.37 -35.40 -42.94
CA GLU A 64 -37.79 -36.13 -41.78
C GLU A 64 -36.28 -35.96 -41.45
N LYS A 65 -35.92 -36.46 -40.25
CA LYS A 65 -34.63 -36.38 -39.55
C LYS A 65 -33.48 -37.17 -40.21
N LYS A 66 -32.23 -36.74 -39.94
CA LYS A 66 -31.29 -37.56 -39.11
C LYS A 66 -30.05 -36.83 -38.61
N ASP A 67 -30.05 -36.60 -37.29
CA ASP A 67 -29.02 -36.96 -36.31
C ASP A 67 -27.52 -36.91 -36.69
N ASP A 68 -26.78 -36.03 -36.00
CA ASP A 68 -25.43 -36.30 -35.48
C ASP A 68 -25.27 -35.49 -34.17
N GLU A 69 -24.92 -36.12 -33.04
CA GLU A 69 -25.01 -35.51 -31.71
C GLU A 69 -23.74 -34.73 -31.30
N VAL A 70 -23.89 -33.43 -31.04
CA VAL A 70 -22.93 -32.64 -30.26
C VAL A 70 -23.61 -32.16 -28.98
N LEU A 71 -23.05 -32.52 -27.82
CA LEU A 71 -23.57 -32.20 -26.49
C LEU A 71 -23.46 -30.69 -26.16
N VAL A 72 -24.41 -29.92 -26.69
CA VAL A 72 -24.69 -28.55 -26.24
C VAL A 72 -25.15 -28.60 -24.79
N ARG A 73 -24.42 -27.92 -23.89
CA ARG A 73 -24.86 -27.74 -22.50
C ARG A 73 -26.15 -26.92 -22.47
N PRO A 74 -27.17 -27.30 -21.69
CA PRO A 74 -28.37 -26.47 -21.56
C PRO A 74 -28.02 -25.11 -20.96
N PRO A 75 -28.74 -24.03 -21.31
CA PRO A 75 -28.63 -22.77 -20.59
C PRO A 75 -29.00 -22.98 -19.12
N VAL A 76 -28.30 -22.31 -18.21
CA VAL A 76 -28.57 -22.40 -16.78
C VAL A 76 -29.87 -21.65 -16.48
N SER A 77 -30.99 -22.35 -16.54
CA SER A 77 -32.25 -21.91 -15.95
C SER A 77 -32.05 -21.71 -14.45
N GLU A 78 -32.57 -20.61 -13.90
CA GLU A 78 -32.43 -20.22 -12.50
C GLU A 78 -32.81 -21.36 -11.55
N ILE A 79 -31.80 -21.98 -10.93
CA ILE A 79 -32.03 -22.82 -9.75
C ILE A 79 -32.32 -21.86 -8.61
N ALA A 80 -33.59 -21.73 -8.24
CA ALA A 80 -34.03 -20.81 -7.22
C ALA A 80 -33.26 -21.04 -5.90
N LEU A 81 -32.58 -20.00 -5.42
CA LEU A 81 -31.86 -20.00 -4.13
C LEU A 81 -32.85 -19.87 -2.96
N THR A 82 -33.74 -20.87 -2.81
CA THR A 82 -34.58 -21.02 -1.62
C THR A 82 -33.79 -21.77 -0.54
N GLY A 83 -32.82 -21.08 0.07
CA GLY A 83 -32.08 -21.52 1.25
C GLY A 83 -32.11 -20.41 2.30
N GLU A 84 -32.91 -20.59 3.35
CA GLU A 84 -33.13 -19.58 4.38
C GLU A 84 -31.85 -19.39 5.22
N THR A 85 -31.39 -18.14 5.37
CA THR A 85 -30.18 -17.81 6.14
C THR A 85 -30.45 -17.87 7.64
N ASN A 86 -30.40 -19.05 8.23
CA ASN A 86 -30.56 -19.25 9.67
C ASN A 86 -29.80 -20.49 10.18
N ASP A 87 -28.49 -20.36 10.35
CA ASP A 87 -27.67 -21.39 10.99
C ASP A 87 -26.70 -20.73 11.97
N LYS A 88 -26.53 -21.34 13.16
CA LYS A 88 -25.54 -20.88 14.14
C LYS A 88 -24.18 -21.45 13.77
N LEU A 89 -23.10 -20.71 14.04
CA LEU A 89 -21.76 -21.30 14.07
C LEU A 89 -21.75 -22.49 15.05
N VAL A 90 -21.15 -23.59 14.63
CA VAL A 90 -20.94 -24.78 15.47
C VAL A 90 -19.55 -24.74 16.07
N ARG A 91 -19.38 -25.34 17.26
CA ARG A 91 -18.07 -25.41 17.91
C ARG A 91 -17.05 -26.17 17.05
N VAL A 92 -15.78 -25.78 17.15
CA VAL A 92 -14.62 -26.32 16.42
C VAL A 92 -14.49 -27.84 16.57
N LEU A 93 -14.97 -28.40 17.69
CA LEU A 93 -14.95 -29.83 17.97
C LEU A 93 -16.20 -30.61 17.53
N THR A 94 -17.23 -29.95 16.98
CA THR A 94 -18.44 -30.61 16.48
C THR A 94 -18.13 -31.58 15.33
N LYS A 95 -18.59 -32.83 15.42
CA LYS A 95 -18.34 -33.84 14.37
C LYS A 95 -18.94 -33.39 13.03
N GLY A 96 -18.17 -33.56 11.96
CA GLY A 96 -18.52 -33.01 10.64
C GLY A 96 -18.18 -31.54 10.42
N ALA A 97 -17.72 -30.78 11.42
CA ALA A 97 -17.28 -29.40 11.21
C ALA A 97 -15.96 -29.32 10.41
N ILE A 98 -15.90 -28.39 9.46
CA ILE A 98 -14.65 -27.86 8.89
C ILE A 98 -14.63 -26.36 9.18
N THR A 99 -13.86 -25.97 10.20
CA THR A 99 -13.75 -24.58 10.65
C THR A 99 -12.51 -23.95 10.05
N ILE A 100 -12.69 -22.99 9.15
CA ILE A 100 -11.61 -22.19 8.54
C ILE A 100 -11.45 -20.93 9.38
N ALA A 101 -10.49 -20.93 10.30
CA ALA A 101 -10.16 -19.78 11.12
C ALA A 101 -9.01 -18.98 10.50
N HIS A 102 -9.16 -17.66 10.38
CA HIS A 102 -8.14 -16.79 9.81
C HIS A 102 -7.76 -15.62 10.73
N GLY A 103 -6.45 -15.44 10.95
CA GLY A 103 -5.91 -14.16 11.43
C GLY A 103 -5.78 -13.21 10.24
N SER A 104 -6.08 -11.93 10.41
CA SER A 104 -5.99 -10.94 9.32
C SER A 104 -5.69 -9.55 9.83
N VAL A 105 -4.96 -8.77 9.01
CA VAL A 105 -4.65 -7.34 9.24
C VAL A 105 -4.78 -6.55 7.93
N THR A 106 -4.49 -7.17 6.79
CA THR A 106 -4.54 -6.59 5.44
C THR A 106 -5.58 -7.24 4.53
N GLY A 107 -6.56 -7.95 5.08
CA GLY A 107 -7.60 -8.69 4.34
C GLY A 107 -7.12 -9.97 3.63
N SER A 108 -5.83 -10.12 3.34
CA SER A 108 -5.27 -11.17 2.47
C SER A 108 -5.62 -12.61 2.91
N CYS A 109 -5.49 -12.94 4.20
CA CYS A 109 -5.90 -14.25 4.71
C CYS A 109 -7.42 -14.49 4.69
N ALA A 110 -8.24 -13.43 4.69
CA ALA A 110 -9.69 -13.55 4.52
C ALA A 110 -10.05 -13.86 3.04
N LYS A 111 -9.35 -13.27 2.06
CA LYS A 111 -9.48 -13.66 0.64
C LYS A 111 -9.13 -15.14 0.46
N TYR A 112 -8.04 -15.60 1.07
CA TYR A 112 -7.67 -17.02 1.05
C TYR A 112 -8.68 -17.92 1.80
N ALA A 113 -9.29 -17.45 2.89
CA ALA A 113 -10.35 -18.20 3.59
C ALA A 113 -11.59 -18.41 2.71
N ALA A 114 -12.04 -17.38 2.01
CA ALA A 114 -13.16 -17.45 1.07
C ALA A 114 -12.85 -18.40 -0.11
N GLN A 115 -11.66 -18.27 -0.73
CA GLN A 115 -11.20 -19.18 -1.79
C GLN A 115 -11.18 -20.65 -1.31
N LEU A 116 -10.75 -20.92 -0.07
CA LEU A 116 -10.76 -22.26 0.50
C LEU A 116 -12.18 -22.78 0.77
N GLN A 117 -13.07 -21.93 1.29
CA GLN A 117 -14.47 -22.29 1.52
C GLN A 117 -15.15 -22.74 0.22
N GLU A 118 -15.04 -21.93 -0.83
CA GLU A 118 -15.58 -22.23 -2.16
C GLU A 118 -14.98 -23.52 -2.73
N ALA A 119 -13.65 -23.66 -2.72
CA ALA A 119 -12.96 -24.85 -3.23
C ALA A 119 -13.36 -26.14 -2.49
N LEU A 120 -13.53 -26.08 -1.16
CA LEU A 120 -14.04 -27.20 -0.36
C LEU A 120 -15.51 -27.52 -0.68
N GLN A 121 -16.35 -26.49 -0.81
CA GLN A 121 -17.78 -26.66 -1.07
C GLN A 121 -18.02 -27.29 -2.45
N ILE A 122 -17.31 -26.82 -3.50
CA ILE A 122 -17.29 -27.46 -4.83
C ILE A 122 -16.78 -28.91 -4.73
N ALA A 123 -15.66 -29.14 -4.03
CA ALA A 123 -15.07 -30.47 -3.93
C ALA A 123 -15.97 -31.49 -3.21
N LEU A 124 -16.76 -31.08 -2.20
CA LEU A 124 -17.69 -31.97 -1.50
C LEU A 124 -18.94 -32.30 -2.34
N VAL A 125 -19.45 -31.32 -3.09
CA VAL A 125 -20.55 -31.50 -4.07
C VAL A 125 -20.14 -32.51 -5.14
N VAL A 126 -19.01 -32.27 -5.82
CA VAL A 126 -18.53 -33.12 -6.94
C VAL A 126 -18.23 -34.56 -6.49
N ASN A 127 -17.81 -34.78 -5.25
CA ASN A 127 -17.55 -36.12 -4.71
C ASN A 127 -18.79 -36.87 -4.18
N ASN A 128 -20.01 -36.34 -4.35
CA ASN A 128 -21.25 -36.91 -3.78
C ASN A 128 -21.17 -37.13 -2.25
N LYS A 129 -20.51 -36.21 -1.52
CA LYS A 129 -20.29 -36.29 -0.06
C LYS A 129 -21.03 -35.22 0.76
N ASN A 130 -22.04 -34.58 0.18
CA ASN A 130 -22.81 -33.47 0.76
C ASN A 130 -23.58 -33.77 2.07
N SER A 131 -23.54 -34.99 2.63
CA SER A 131 -24.35 -35.38 3.79
C SER A 131 -23.64 -35.29 5.15
N ASN A 132 -22.31 -35.10 5.18
CA ASN A 132 -21.48 -35.37 6.37
C ASN A 132 -20.61 -34.20 6.84
N TYR A 133 -20.73 -33.02 6.22
CA TYR A 133 -19.81 -31.89 6.45
C TYR A 133 -20.53 -30.54 6.50
N GLN A 134 -20.17 -29.73 7.50
CA GLN A 134 -20.57 -28.33 7.64
C GLN A 134 -19.29 -27.47 7.59
N ILE A 135 -19.17 -26.60 6.58
CA ILE A 135 -18.02 -25.69 6.45
C ILE A 135 -18.42 -24.34 7.04
N GLN A 136 -17.56 -23.77 7.89
CA GLN A 136 -17.72 -22.40 8.39
C GLN A 136 -16.40 -21.64 8.30
N VAL A 137 -16.48 -20.32 8.08
CA VAL A 137 -15.35 -19.39 8.12
C VAL A 137 -15.53 -18.48 9.33
N VAL A 138 -14.46 -18.24 10.09
CA VAL A 138 -14.46 -17.45 11.32
C VAL A 138 -13.18 -16.63 11.42
N LYS A 139 -13.21 -15.46 12.07
CA LYS A 139 -11.97 -14.79 12.48
C LYS A 139 -11.41 -15.42 13.76
N MET A 140 -10.10 -15.28 13.99
CA MET A 140 -9.45 -15.86 15.18
C MET A 140 -9.70 -15.08 16.48
N ASP A 141 -10.19 -13.85 16.40
CA ASP A 141 -10.59 -12.99 17.52
C ASP A 141 -12.08 -13.12 17.88
N GLU A 142 -12.88 -13.80 17.05
CA GLU A 142 -14.31 -14.08 17.28
C GLU A 142 -14.57 -15.36 18.10
N LEU A 143 -13.52 -16.14 18.43
CA LEU A 143 -13.61 -17.40 19.15
C LEU A 143 -12.94 -17.35 20.53
N ASP A 144 -13.62 -17.91 21.54
CA ASP A 144 -12.99 -18.31 22.80
C ASP A 144 -12.30 -19.67 22.61
N TRP A 145 -11.00 -19.63 22.34
CA TRP A 145 -10.19 -20.83 22.10
C TRP A 145 -10.08 -21.76 23.31
N TRP A 146 -10.35 -21.29 24.53
CA TRP A 146 -10.36 -22.13 25.72
C TRP A 146 -11.60 -23.03 25.75
N ASP A 147 -12.77 -22.46 25.44
CA ASP A 147 -14.00 -23.22 25.29
C ASP A 147 -13.93 -24.17 24.07
N GLU A 148 -13.55 -23.62 22.92
CA GLU A 148 -13.55 -24.30 21.62
C GLU A 148 -12.57 -25.47 21.50
N LEU A 149 -11.52 -25.53 22.34
CA LEU A 149 -10.54 -26.62 22.31
C LEU A 149 -10.67 -27.64 23.47
N LEU A 150 -11.44 -27.34 24.53
CA LEU A 150 -11.58 -28.24 25.68
C LEU A 150 -12.99 -28.78 25.93
N ASN A 151 -14.06 -28.03 25.66
CA ASN A 151 -15.41 -28.38 26.11
C ASN A 151 -16.18 -29.27 25.14
N ASP A 152 -16.16 -30.58 25.40
CA ASP A 152 -16.90 -31.62 24.66
C ASP A 152 -18.42 -31.66 25.02
N GLU A 153 -19.13 -30.52 25.07
CA GLU A 153 -20.55 -30.46 25.49
C GLU A 153 -21.54 -31.00 24.43
N ASP A 154 -21.44 -32.31 24.17
CA ASP A 154 -22.40 -33.17 23.44
C ASP A 154 -23.17 -34.10 24.43
N GLU A 155 -23.11 -33.82 25.75
CA GLU A 155 -23.71 -34.64 26.83
C GLU A 155 -25.01 -34.05 27.44
N GLU A 156 -26.02 -33.70 26.62
CA GLU A 156 -27.41 -33.93 27.06
C GLU A 156 -27.82 -35.36 26.64
N PRO A 157 -28.17 -36.26 27.58
CA PRO A 157 -28.61 -37.60 27.23
C PRO A 157 -29.96 -37.54 26.49
N PRO A 158 -30.10 -38.16 25.30
CA PRO A 158 -31.28 -38.00 24.48
C PRO A 158 -32.53 -38.55 25.16
N LYS A 159 -33.55 -37.69 25.30
CA LYS A 159 -34.85 -38.02 25.91
C LYS A 159 -35.62 -39.03 25.04
N SER A 160 -35.38 -40.31 25.31
CA SER A 160 -36.13 -41.49 24.85
C SER A 160 -36.42 -41.59 23.34
N GLY A 161 -35.43 -42.02 22.54
CA GLY A 161 -35.69 -42.53 21.18
C GLY A 161 -34.44 -42.64 20.29
N ASN A 162 -34.31 -43.77 19.56
CA ASN A 162 -33.33 -43.99 18.48
C ASN A 162 -31.85 -43.69 18.77
N THR A 163 -31.27 -44.40 19.74
CA THR A 163 -29.82 -44.50 19.97
C THR A 163 -29.08 -45.29 18.86
N ASN A 164 -28.93 -44.73 17.64
CA ASN A 164 -28.03 -45.32 16.63
C ASN A 164 -27.55 -44.44 15.44
N LYS A 165 -27.63 -43.09 15.47
CA LYS A 165 -27.24 -42.25 14.31
C LYS A 165 -25.90 -41.48 14.42
N ASN A 166 -25.50 -40.98 15.59
CA ASN A 166 -24.40 -39.99 15.67
C ASN A 166 -22.96 -40.56 15.72
N ASN A 167 -22.77 -41.87 15.55
CA ASN A 167 -21.45 -42.52 15.66
C ASN A 167 -20.68 -42.67 14.32
N ASN A 168 -21.21 -42.14 13.21
CA ASN A 168 -20.64 -42.36 11.86
C ASN A 168 -20.27 -41.05 11.10
N GLN A 169 -20.26 -39.91 11.80
CA GLN A 169 -19.75 -38.64 11.25
C GLN A 169 -18.22 -38.55 11.39
N PRO A 170 -17.53 -37.84 10.48
CA PRO A 170 -16.08 -37.69 10.52
C PRO A 170 -15.63 -36.77 11.66
N LEU A 171 -14.38 -36.94 12.10
CA LEU A 171 -13.77 -36.03 13.08
C LEU A 171 -13.67 -34.60 12.52
N PRO A 172 -13.85 -33.57 13.36
CA PRO A 172 -13.73 -32.16 12.99
C PRO A 172 -12.36 -31.81 12.43
N LYS A 173 -12.33 -30.72 11.67
CA LYS A 173 -11.15 -30.27 10.92
C LYS A 173 -10.98 -28.76 11.07
N LEU A 174 -10.01 -28.36 11.87
CA LEU A 174 -9.62 -26.95 12.02
C LEU A 174 -8.61 -26.60 10.93
N ILE A 175 -8.87 -25.54 10.17
CA ILE A 175 -7.94 -25.01 9.19
C ILE A 175 -7.51 -23.61 9.62
N LEU A 176 -6.23 -23.42 9.90
CA LEU A 176 -5.65 -22.15 10.35
C LEU A 176 -4.94 -21.44 9.19
N LEU A 177 -5.39 -20.22 8.88
CA LEU A 177 -4.69 -19.30 7.97
C LEU A 177 -4.02 -18.19 8.80
N LEU A 178 -2.70 -18.27 8.96
CA LEU A 178 -1.93 -17.45 9.90
C LEU A 178 -0.94 -16.53 9.16
N PRO A 179 -1.18 -15.21 9.12
CA PRO A 179 -0.23 -14.25 8.59
C PRO A 179 0.90 -13.98 9.59
N THR A 180 2.03 -13.56 9.06
CA THR A 180 3.21 -13.12 9.81
C THR A 180 3.06 -11.63 10.11
N TYR A 181 3.14 -11.23 11.39
CA TYR A 181 3.12 -9.83 11.78
C TYR A 181 4.53 -9.27 11.97
N THR A 182 4.65 -8.03 12.44
CA THR A 182 5.94 -7.32 12.58
C THR A 182 6.94 -8.14 13.40
N SER A 183 8.21 -8.14 12.97
CA SER A 183 9.30 -8.93 13.59
C SER A 183 9.04 -10.45 13.68
N GLY A 184 8.11 -11.00 12.89
CA GLY A 184 7.73 -12.41 12.95
C GLY A 184 6.79 -12.77 14.10
N THR A 185 6.12 -11.79 14.70
CA THR A 185 5.12 -12.00 15.76
C THR A 185 3.78 -12.49 15.20
N TRP A 186 2.88 -12.92 16.09
CA TRP A 186 1.49 -13.22 15.75
C TRP A 186 0.73 -11.91 15.45
N PRO A 187 -0.27 -11.94 14.55
CA PRO A 187 -1.13 -10.78 14.31
C PRO A 187 -2.02 -10.51 15.53
N PRO A 188 -2.41 -9.25 15.81
CA PRO A 188 -3.28 -8.91 16.94
C PRO A 188 -4.55 -9.78 16.99
N THR A 189 -5.17 -9.99 15.82
CA THR A 189 -6.40 -10.80 15.62
C THR A 189 -6.22 -12.31 15.84
N ALA A 190 -5.02 -12.80 16.18
CA ALA A 190 -4.78 -14.20 16.59
C ALA A 190 -4.05 -14.32 17.94
N THR A 191 -3.95 -13.23 18.70
CA THR A 191 -3.23 -13.23 20.00
C THR A 191 -3.91 -14.14 21.03
N THR A 192 -5.24 -14.22 21.00
CA THR A 192 -6.05 -15.12 21.85
C THR A 192 -5.73 -16.59 21.61
N LEU A 193 -5.67 -17.00 20.34
CA LEU A 193 -5.23 -18.34 19.94
C LEU A 193 -3.78 -18.61 20.40
N ALA A 194 -2.89 -17.63 20.27
CA ALA A 194 -1.49 -17.76 20.69
C ALA A 194 -1.36 -17.99 22.21
N SER A 195 -2.03 -17.16 23.03
CA SER A 195 -2.02 -17.30 24.48
C SER A 195 -2.65 -18.60 24.92
N THR A 196 -3.84 -18.96 24.41
CA THR A 196 -4.48 -20.22 24.76
C THR A 196 -3.62 -21.43 24.38
N LEU A 197 -2.98 -21.46 23.19
CA LEU A 197 -2.09 -22.58 22.84
C LEU A 197 -0.88 -22.68 23.77
N GLN A 198 -0.29 -21.56 24.19
CA GLN A 198 0.82 -21.53 25.14
C GLN A 198 0.39 -21.98 26.55
N GLU A 199 -0.80 -21.57 27.01
CA GLU A 199 -1.36 -21.97 28.30
C GLU A 199 -1.75 -23.46 28.29
N LEU A 200 -2.40 -23.94 27.23
CA LEU A 200 -2.71 -25.37 27.03
C LEU A 200 -1.46 -26.26 26.99
N GLU A 201 -0.33 -25.74 26.49
CA GLU A 201 0.95 -26.46 26.45
C GLU A 201 1.64 -26.51 27.82
N THR A 202 1.40 -25.54 28.70
CA THR A 202 2.12 -25.37 29.97
C THR A 202 1.32 -25.68 31.24
N ASP A 203 -0.02 -25.76 31.15
CA ASP A 203 -0.88 -26.09 32.28
C ASP A 203 -0.88 -27.59 32.60
N TRP A 204 -0.18 -27.94 33.68
CA TRP A 204 -0.06 -29.31 34.21
C TRP A 204 -1.40 -29.97 34.60
N ARG A 205 -2.48 -29.21 34.71
CA ARG A 205 -3.84 -29.72 35.02
C ARG A 205 -4.52 -30.40 33.82
N ILE A 206 -3.99 -30.18 32.61
CA ILE A 206 -4.58 -30.62 31.35
C ILE A 206 -3.95 -31.96 30.92
N GLU A 207 -4.74 -32.87 30.32
CA GLU A 207 -4.19 -34.11 29.77
C GLU A 207 -3.11 -33.80 28.73
N LYS A 208 -1.98 -34.52 28.77
CA LYS A 208 -0.79 -34.28 27.93
C LYS A 208 -1.04 -34.29 26.40
N PHE A 209 -2.19 -34.77 25.92
CA PHE A 209 -2.51 -34.84 24.50
C PHE A 209 -4.03 -34.65 24.25
N PRO A 210 -4.63 -33.52 24.68
CA PRO A 210 -6.07 -33.43 24.90
C PRO A 210 -6.88 -33.47 23.60
N LEU A 211 -6.28 -33.09 22.47
CA LEU A 211 -6.92 -33.02 21.16
C LEU A 211 -6.68 -34.27 20.28
N LYS A 212 -5.87 -35.24 20.73
CA LYS A 212 -5.28 -36.34 19.92
C LYS A 212 -6.25 -37.30 19.22
N LYS A 213 -7.49 -37.37 19.70
CA LYS A 213 -8.60 -38.09 19.06
C LYS A 213 -9.79 -37.19 18.72
N LYS A 214 -9.72 -35.92 19.10
CA LYS A 214 -10.79 -34.93 18.89
C LYS A 214 -10.66 -34.26 17.54
N LEU A 215 -9.46 -33.75 17.21
CA LEU A 215 -9.26 -32.80 16.12
C LEU A 215 -8.17 -33.25 15.11
N HIS A 216 -8.36 -32.87 13.86
CA HIS A 216 -7.32 -32.86 12.82
C HIS A 216 -7.11 -31.42 12.32
N VAL A 217 -5.86 -31.03 11.99
CA VAL A 217 -5.54 -29.64 11.60
C VAL A 217 -4.90 -29.52 10.22
N GLY A 218 -5.29 -28.50 9.46
CA GLY A 218 -4.50 -27.94 8.36
C GLY A 218 -3.98 -26.56 8.76
N ILE A 219 -2.72 -26.24 8.47
CA ILE A 219 -2.15 -24.92 8.75
C ILE A 219 -1.46 -24.40 7.48
N PHE A 220 -1.79 -23.16 7.10
CA PHE A 220 -1.11 -22.40 6.06
C PHE A 220 -0.58 -21.11 6.66
N GLY A 221 0.73 -20.88 6.51
CA GLY A 221 1.36 -19.62 6.86
C GLY A 221 1.32 -18.65 5.68
N MET A 222 1.20 -17.36 5.98
CA MET A 222 1.42 -16.29 5.00
C MET A 222 2.48 -15.35 5.57
N GLY A 223 3.40 -14.88 4.75
CA GLY A 223 4.50 -14.05 5.23
C GLY A 223 5.26 -13.40 4.08
N SER A 224 6.36 -12.73 4.40
CA SER A 224 7.13 -12.01 3.41
C SER A 224 8.63 -12.15 3.71
N SER A 225 9.39 -12.77 2.80
CA SER A 225 10.85 -12.99 2.97
C SER A 225 11.64 -11.69 3.13
N ALA A 226 11.06 -10.55 2.72
CA ALA A 226 11.61 -9.20 2.95
C ALA A 226 11.88 -8.85 4.43
N TYR A 227 11.23 -9.52 5.39
CA TYR A 227 11.51 -9.35 6.82
C TYR A 227 12.62 -10.29 7.32
N GLY A 228 12.82 -11.43 6.64
CA GLY A 228 13.83 -12.48 6.93
C GLY A 228 13.20 -13.86 7.15
N ASP A 229 13.87 -14.93 6.71
CA ASP A 229 13.32 -16.30 6.66
C ASP A 229 12.84 -16.82 8.03
N ASP A 230 13.58 -16.53 9.09
CA ASP A 230 13.22 -16.88 10.48
C ASP A 230 11.87 -16.28 10.91
N SER A 231 11.52 -15.12 10.37
CA SER A 231 10.23 -14.46 10.62
C SER A 231 9.11 -14.98 9.72
N MET A 232 9.40 -15.26 8.45
CA MET A 232 8.39 -15.61 7.43
C MET A 232 7.65 -16.90 7.78
N GLY A 233 6.37 -16.81 8.14
CA GLY A 233 5.52 -17.93 8.55
C GLY A 233 5.74 -18.42 9.99
N LYS A 234 6.44 -17.63 10.83
CA LYS A 234 6.74 -18.01 12.23
C LYS A 234 5.48 -18.32 13.07
N PRO A 235 4.41 -17.51 13.08
CA PRO A 235 3.18 -17.86 13.82
C PRO A 235 2.58 -19.21 13.40
N ALA A 236 2.63 -19.54 12.11
CA ALA A 236 2.15 -20.82 11.60
C ALA A 236 3.04 -22.02 12.00
N ARG A 237 4.36 -21.80 12.16
CA ARG A 237 5.29 -22.78 12.74
C ARG A 237 5.02 -23.01 14.23
N GLU A 238 4.81 -21.93 14.99
CA GLU A 238 4.54 -21.98 16.43
C GLU A 238 3.19 -22.66 16.71
N ALA A 239 2.13 -22.26 15.99
CA ALA A 239 0.83 -22.94 16.02
C ALA A 239 0.96 -24.45 15.73
N GLN A 240 1.75 -24.83 14.72
CA GLN A 240 1.99 -26.24 14.41
C GLN A 240 2.71 -26.97 15.54
N ALA A 241 3.71 -26.35 16.18
CA ALA A 241 4.46 -26.94 17.27
C ALA A 241 3.56 -27.21 18.49
N SER A 242 2.82 -26.21 18.98
CA SER A 242 1.94 -26.37 20.14
C SER A 242 0.80 -27.35 19.87
N LEU A 243 0.16 -27.31 18.69
CA LEU A 243 -0.86 -28.29 18.33
C LEU A 243 -0.31 -29.72 18.18
N HIS A 244 0.96 -29.90 17.79
CA HIS A 244 1.63 -31.21 17.82
C HIS A 244 1.89 -31.69 19.25
N GLN A 245 2.26 -30.79 20.17
CA GLN A 245 2.42 -31.12 21.60
C GLN A 245 1.07 -31.51 22.23
N LEU A 246 -0.02 -30.82 21.89
CA LEU A 246 -1.40 -31.19 22.23
C LEU A 246 -1.91 -32.46 21.51
N GLY A 247 -1.06 -33.08 20.67
CA GLY A 247 -1.28 -34.39 20.05
C GLY A 247 -2.13 -34.39 18.77
N VAL A 248 -2.46 -33.22 18.23
CA VAL A 248 -3.26 -33.05 17.01
C VAL A 248 -2.54 -33.64 15.81
N LYS A 249 -3.27 -34.34 14.92
CA LYS A 249 -2.70 -34.81 13.64
C LYS A 249 -2.88 -33.75 12.57
N THR A 250 -1.78 -33.42 11.89
CA THR A 250 -1.80 -32.56 10.71
C THR A 250 -2.28 -33.33 9.46
N ILE A 251 -3.20 -32.75 8.70
CA ILE A 251 -3.77 -33.31 7.47
C ILE A 251 -2.77 -33.17 6.30
N VAL A 252 -2.30 -31.95 6.08
CA VAL A 252 -1.37 -31.54 5.02
C VAL A 252 -0.20 -30.78 5.64
N ARG A 253 1.02 -30.99 5.16
CA ARG A 253 2.21 -30.33 5.71
C ARG A 253 2.03 -28.80 5.66
N LEU A 254 2.48 -28.10 6.70
CA LEU A 254 2.54 -26.64 6.71
C LEU A 254 3.28 -26.15 5.45
N ALA A 255 2.62 -25.29 4.69
CA ALA A 255 3.22 -24.48 3.63
C ALA A 255 3.16 -23.01 4.04
N VAL A 256 4.06 -22.19 3.49
CA VAL A 256 4.11 -20.75 3.76
C VAL A 256 4.15 -20.00 2.42
N GLY A 257 3.15 -19.14 2.18
CA GLY A 257 3.15 -18.21 1.06
C GLY A 257 4.11 -17.05 1.28
N ASP A 258 4.74 -16.56 0.20
CA ASP A 258 5.62 -15.38 0.23
C ASP A 258 5.00 -14.24 -0.58
N ASP A 259 4.62 -13.16 0.10
CA ASP A 259 4.05 -11.95 -0.48
C ASP A 259 5.13 -11.00 -1.03
N ALA A 260 6.43 -11.32 -0.90
CA ALA A 260 7.52 -10.56 -1.55
C ALA A 260 7.88 -11.06 -2.96
N VAL A 261 7.43 -12.26 -3.36
CA VAL A 261 7.94 -12.98 -4.54
C VAL A 261 6.82 -13.27 -5.54
N GLY A 262 6.32 -12.22 -6.20
CA GLY A 262 5.31 -12.32 -7.26
C GLY A 262 4.09 -13.15 -6.84
N ASN A 263 3.77 -14.19 -7.60
CA ASN A 263 2.63 -15.08 -7.33
C ASN A 263 3.00 -16.29 -6.43
N HIS A 264 4.12 -16.27 -5.70
CA HIS A 264 4.55 -17.40 -4.86
C HIS A 264 3.53 -17.72 -3.76
N ALA A 265 2.92 -16.71 -3.13
CA ALA A 265 1.85 -16.91 -2.15
C ALA A 265 0.65 -17.67 -2.74
N GLN A 266 0.04 -17.16 -3.82
CA GLN A 266 -1.14 -17.77 -4.44
C GLN A 266 -0.85 -19.16 -5.02
N THR A 267 0.29 -19.37 -5.69
CA THR A 267 0.65 -20.68 -6.27
C THR A 267 0.96 -21.73 -5.20
N THR A 268 1.60 -21.34 -4.10
CA THR A 268 1.83 -22.21 -2.95
C THR A 268 0.54 -22.52 -2.19
N PHE A 269 -0.36 -21.55 -2.08
CA PHE A 269 -1.70 -21.74 -1.52
C PHE A 269 -2.52 -22.74 -2.35
N SER A 270 -2.70 -22.51 -3.65
CA SER A 270 -3.48 -23.40 -4.53
C SER A 270 -2.92 -24.83 -4.55
N ARG A 271 -1.59 -25.01 -4.53
CA ARG A 271 -0.95 -26.33 -4.39
C ARG A 271 -1.31 -27.00 -3.06
N TRP A 272 -1.25 -26.24 -1.95
CA TRP A 272 -1.56 -26.72 -0.61
C TRP A 272 -3.06 -27.03 -0.41
N VAL A 273 -3.97 -26.24 -1.00
CA VAL A 273 -5.42 -26.49 -1.00
C VAL A 273 -5.77 -27.78 -1.73
N ASN A 274 -5.17 -28.03 -2.89
CA ASN A 274 -5.36 -29.30 -3.62
C ASN A 274 -4.90 -30.51 -2.79
N ASP A 275 -3.76 -30.39 -2.11
CA ASP A 275 -3.20 -31.43 -1.24
C ASP A 275 -4.03 -31.62 0.04
N LEU A 276 -4.66 -30.57 0.58
CA LEU A 276 -5.63 -30.62 1.68
C LEU A 276 -6.91 -31.38 1.26
N ILE A 277 -7.56 -30.95 0.17
CA ILE A 277 -8.79 -31.55 -0.36
C ILE A 277 -8.58 -33.04 -0.67
N ALA A 278 -7.46 -33.38 -1.31
CA ALA A 278 -7.11 -34.77 -1.63
C ALA A 278 -6.78 -35.64 -0.41
N ARG A 279 -6.71 -35.07 0.80
CA ARG A 279 -6.39 -35.79 2.05
C ARG A 279 -7.55 -35.84 3.04
N ILE A 280 -8.43 -34.84 3.07
CA ILE A 280 -9.62 -34.81 3.96
C ILE A 280 -10.36 -36.16 3.99
N PRO A 281 -10.74 -36.78 2.84
CA PRO A 281 -11.40 -38.10 2.81
C PRO A 281 -10.60 -39.27 3.39
N LYS A 282 -9.26 -39.17 3.45
CA LYS A 282 -8.36 -40.24 3.91
C LYS A 282 -8.23 -40.25 5.45
N PHE A 283 -8.49 -39.11 6.10
CA PHE A 283 -8.50 -39.00 7.55
C PHE A 283 -9.81 -39.48 8.19
N ASP A 284 -10.88 -39.58 7.40
CA ASP A 284 -12.20 -40.06 7.87
C ASP A 284 -12.24 -41.58 8.06
N ASN A 285 -11.72 -42.33 7.09
CA ASN A 285 -11.84 -43.80 7.03
C ASN A 285 -10.94 -44.54 8.04
N ASN A 286 -10.12 -43.85 8.83
CA ASN A 286 -9.04 -44.46 9.63
C ASN A 286 -9.50 -45.02 10.99
N ASN A 287 -10.80 -45.02 11.29
CA ASN A 287 -11.38 -45.47 12.56
C ASN A 287 -11.80 -46.96 12.58
N GLY A 288 -11.40 -47.80 11.61
CA GLY A 288 -12.03 -49.12 11.44
C GLY A 288 -11.25 -50.26 10.76
N ALA A 289 -9.90 -50.31 10.83
CA ALA A 289 -9.14 -51.41 10.22
C ALA A 289 -8.13 -52.09 11.18
N LYS A 290 -8.50 -53.27 11.72
CA LYS A 290 -7.52 -54.18 12.34
C LYS A 290 -6.74 -54.90 11.24
N ASN A 291 -5.56 -54.41 10.88
CA ASN A 291 -4.65 -55.15 10.00
C ASN A 291 -4.31 -56.52 10.61
N GLN A 292 -4.79 -57.59 9.98
CA GLN A 292 -4.39 -58.95 10.34
C GLN A 292 -2.90 -59.16 10.03
N LYS A 293 -2.22 -59.89 10.91
CA LYS A 293 -0.81 -60.24 10.73
C LYS A 293 -0.66 -61.30 9.64
N ASN A 294 -0.22 -60.91 8.45
CA ASN A 294 0.58 -61.81 7.63
C ASN A 294 2.01 -61.80 8.16
N ASN A 295 2.34 -62.78 9.00
CA ASN A 295 3.71 -63.02 9.41
C ASN A 295 4.53 -63.50 8.20
N ASN A 296 5.58 -62.77 7.84
CA ASN A 296 6.79 -63.41 7.37
C ASN A 296 7.98 -62.83 8.14
N LYS A 297 8.79 -63.71 8.72
CA LYS A 297 9.92 -63.33 9.58
C LYS A 297 11.15 -63.05 8.73
N THR A 298 11.80 -61.92 9.00
CA THR A 298 13.27 -61.82 8.98
C THR A 298 13.73 -61.08 10.22
N THR A 299 14.85 -61.50 10.79
CA THR A 299 15.26 -61.18 12.17
C THR A 299 16.42 -60.21 12.25
N SER A 300 16.34 -59.26 13.18
CA SER A 300 17.50 -58.68 13.86
C SER A 300 17.13 -58.37 15.31
N SER A 301 18.12 -58.24 16.20
CA SER A 301 17.93 -58.23 17.66
C SER A 301 18.73 -57.10 18.33
N CYS A 302 18.13 -56.47 19.33
CA CYS A 302 18.85 -55.88 20.47
C CYS A 302 17.93 -55.76 21.70
N ASN A 303 18.53 -55.66 22.90
CA ASN A 303 17.86 -55.94 24.17
C ASN A 303 17.34 -54.69 24.93
N SER A 304 16.14 -54.87 25.51
CA SER A 304 15.76 -54.60 26.91
C SER A 304 16.38 -53.44 27.70
N LYS A 305 15.51 -52.63 28.34
CA LYS A 305 15.47 -52.49 29.81
C LYS A 305 14.16 -51.88 30.34
N ASN A 306 13.78 -52.33 31.55
CA ASN A 306 12.68 -51.85 32.40
C ASN A 306 12.92 -50.38 32.89
N LYS A 307 12.01 -49.66 33.57
CA LYS A 307 10.99 -50.09 34.55
C LYS A 307 9.95 -49.00 34.90
N ASN A 308 8.72 -49.44 35.21
CA ASN A 308 7.65 -48.94 36.10
C ASN A 308 7.45 -47.42 36.45
N ASN A 309 6.18 -47.00 36.32
CA ASN A 309 5.27 -46.35 37.31
C ASN A 309 5.65 -44.96 37.94
N GLU A 310 4.74 -44.13 38.48
CA GLU A 310 3.31 -44.30 38.86
C GLU A 310 2.47 -42.98 38.77
N SER A 311 1.20 -43.04 39.21
CA SER A 311 0.11 -42.02 39.35
C SER A 311 0.46 -40.60 39.87
N GLY A 312 -0.40 -39.57 39.79
CA GLY A 312 -1.83 -39.44 39.39
C GLY A 312 -2.19 -37.96 39.06
N ASP A 313 -3.33 -37.59 38.46
CA ASP A 313 -4.75 -37.66 38.93
C ASP A 313 -5.05 -36.56 39.99
N CYS A 314 -6.15 -35.76 39.98
CA CYS A 314 -7.42 -35.84 39.23
C CYS A 314 -8.19 -34.47 39.11
N CYS A 315 -8.97 -34.31 38.03
CA CYS A 315 -10.26 -33.57 37.81
C CYS A 315 -10.69 -32.23 38.47
N GLY A 316 -11.45 -31.43 37.70
CA GLY A 316 -12.51 -30.49 38.15
C GLY A 316 -12.53 -29.15 37.39
N LYS A 317 -13.34 -28.88 36.34
CA LYS A 317 -14.83 -28.77 36.23
C LYS A 317 -15.45 -27.73 37.21
N GLN A 318 -16.34 -26.80 36.83
CA GLN A 318 -17.03 -26.57 35.54
C GLN A 318 -17.64 -25.13 35.45
N SER A 319 -17.85 -24.60 34.23
CA SER A 319 -19.05 -23.91 33.65
C SER A 319 -20.05 -23.11 34.55
N ASN A 320 -20.83 -22.11 34.09
CA ASN A 320 -21.17 -21.67 32.73
C ASN A 320 -21.89 -20.29 32.73
N ASN A 321 -21.89 -19.58 31.58
CA ASN A 321 -22.93 -18.65 31.03
C ASN A 321 -23.50 -17.46 31.87
N SER A 322 -24.02 -16.35 31.31
CA SER A 322 -23.95 -15.63 30.00
C SER A 322 -24.82 -14.32 30.13
N SER A 323 -25.23 -13.49 29.15
CA SER A 323 -25.16 -13.40 27.67
C SER A 323 -25.56 -11.97 27.20
N ASN A 324 -25.47 -11.73 25.88
CA ASN A 324 -26.49 -11.06 25.02
C ASN A 324 -26.52 -9.52 24.75
N LYS A 325 -26.67 -9.23 23.43
CA LYS A 325 -27.33 -8.08 22.76
C LYS A 325 -26.60 -6.72 22.72
N ASP A 326 -26.72 -5.91 21.66
CA ASP A 326 -27.29 -6.08 20.30
C ASP A 326 -26.64 -5.07 19.33
N GLN A 327 -26.78 -5.26 18.00
CA GLN A 327 -26.23 -4.38 16.96
C GLN A 327 -27.28 -3.48 16.27
N GLN A 328 -26.82 -2.42 15.61
CA GLN A 328 -27.48 -1.85 14.41
C GLN A 328 -26.46 -1.13 13.51
N GLN A 329 -26.73 -1.13 12.19
CA GLN A 329 -25.88 -0.54 11.14
C GLN A 329 -26.73 0.25 10.14
N GLN A 330 -26.15 1.25 9.46
CA GLN A 330 -26.64 1.80 8.20
C GLN A 330 -25.48 2.10 7.25
N GLN A 331 -25.76 2.18 5.95
CA GLN A 331 -24.77 2.25 4.85
C GLN A 331 -24.88 3.58 4.08
N GLN A 332 -23.81 3.99 3.39
CA GLN A 332 -23.87 5.01 2.33
C GLN A 332 -22.61 4.96 1.43
N ASP A 333 -22.80 5.22 0.14
CA ASP A 333 -21.77 5.16 -0.90
C ASP A 333 -21.38 6.57 -1.40
N GLU A 334 -20.08 6.79 -1.68
CA GLU A 334 -19.59 7.95 -2.45
C GLU A 334 -18.42 7.58 -3.37
N GLU A 335 -18.37 8.24 -4.53
CA GLU A 335 -17.53 7.93 -5.70
C GLU A 335 -16.56 9.09 -6.02
N TYR A 336 -15.32 8.78 -6.41
CA TYR A 336 -14.26 9.75 -6.68
C TYR A 336 -13.40 9.34 -7.88
N GLU A 337 -13.42 10.13 -8.98
CA GLU A 337 -12.65 9.85 -10.21
C GLU A 337 -11.66 10.96 -10.61
N SER A 338 -10.78 10.61 -11.55
CA SER A 338 -9.62 11.38 -12.03
C SER A 338 -9.90 12.32 -13.22
N ASP A 339 -9.07 13.37 -13.37
CA ASP A 339 -9.05 14.23 -14.56
C ASP A 339 -8.37 13.53 -15.75
N ASP A 340 -9.14 12.80 -16.58
CA ASP A 340 -8.78 12.50 -17.97
C ASP A 340 -9.95 12.85 -18.91
N GLU A 341 -9.67 13.67 -19.93
CA GLU A 341 -10.70 14.20 -20.86
C GLU A 341 -11.00 13.19 -21.98
N GLN A 342 -12.02 12.35 -21.79
CA GLN A 342 -12.45 11.38 -22.82
C GLN A 342 -13.15 12.07 -24.01
N GLN A 343 -12.77 11.68 -25.24
CA GLN A 343 -13.63 11.77 -26.43
C GLN A 343 -14.29 10.41 -26.69
N PRO A 344 -15.53 10.37 -27.21
CA PRO A 344 -16.33 9.14 -27.19
C PRO A 344 -16.01 8.18 -28.35
N GLY A 345 -15.73 6.91 -28.02
CA GLY A 345 -15.90 5.79 -28.95
C GLY A 345 -14.77 4.75 -29.01
N GLU A 346 -14.68 3.88 -27.99
CA GLU A 346 -14.08 2.54 -28.10
C GLU A 346 -14.79 1.57 -27.11
N PRO A 347 -14.61 0.23 -27.21
CA PRO A 347 -15.58 -0.74 -26.68
C PRO A 347 -15.48 -1.03 -25.17
N ALA A 348 -16.48 -1.75 -24.66
CA ALA A 348 -16.68 -2.05 -23.24
C ALA A 348 -15.54 -2.87 -22.61
N VAL A 349 -15.39 -2.66 -21.29
CA VAL A 349 -14.39 -3.31 -20.44
C VAL A 349 -14.56 -4.84 -20.44
N ALA A 350 -13.45 -5.56 -20.54
CA ALA A 350 -13.37 -6.98 -20.24
C ALA A 350 -12.54 -7.17 -18.97
N ASP A 351 -13.05 -7.95 -18.02
CA ASP A 351 -12.29 -8.38 -16.85
C ASP A 351 -11.14 -9.31 -17.26
N LEU A 352 -10.00 -9.19 -16.60
CA LEU A 352 -8.74 -9.79 -17.02
C LEU A 352 -8.02 -10.54 -15.88
N GLU A 353 -8.80 -11.29 -15.10
CA GLU A 353 -8.30 -12.36 -14.20
C GLU A 353 -8.23 -13.74 -14.88
N ASP A 354 -8.13 -13.83 -16.22
CA ASP A 354 -7.81 -15.11 -16.90
C ASP A 354 -6.98 -14.95 -18.20
N MET A 355 -5.73 -15.40 -18.16
CA MET A 355 -4.98 -15.97 -19.31
C MET A 355 -3.62 -16.49 -18.83
N GLY A 356 -3.61 -17.71 -18.27
CA GLY A 356 -2.38 -18.39 -17.88
C GLY A 356 -1.96 -19.48 -18.86
N ASP A 357 -1.14 -19.16 -19.88
CA ASP A 357 -0.21 -20.15 -20.47
C ASP A 357 0.92 -19.53 -21.33
N VAL A 358 2.10 -19.28 -20.75
CA VAL A 358 3.45 -19.67 -21.26
C VAL A 358 4.46 -19.49 -20.10
N MET A 359 4.85 -20.58 -19.43
CA MET A 359 6.22 -20.81 -18.87
C MET A 359 6.36 -22.16 -18.10
N ALA A 360 5.66 -23.22 -18.53
CA ALA A 360 5.77 -24.55 -17.93
C ALA A 360 6.93 -25.39 -18.52
N ALA A 361 8.13 -24.80 -18.70
CA ALA A 361 9.18 -25.39 -19.54
C ALA A 361 10.65 -25.07 -19.17
N ASP A 362 11.00 -24.84 -17.89
CA ASP A 362 12.42 -24.88 -17.47
C ASP A 362 12.71 -25.27 -16.00
N GLU A 363 11.69 -25.40 -15.12
CA GLU A 363 11.90 -25.81 -13.72
C GLU A 363 12.11 -27.33 -13.54
N ASN A 364 13.17 -27.89 -14.12
CA ASN A 364 13.52 -29.30 -13.90
C ASN A 364 15.04 -29.58 -13.83
N ASN A 365 15.81 -28.69 -13.16
CA ASN A 365 17.24 -28.93 -12.89
C ASN A 365 17.81 -28.20 -11.65
N ASN A 366 17.09 -28.21 -10.52
CA ASN A 366 17.60 -27.63 -9.27
C ASN A 366 18.52 -28.59 -8.50
N ASN A 367 19.82 -28.54 -8.82
CA ASN A 367 20.90 -28.82 -7.86
C ASN A 367 22.26 -28.33 -8.38
N LYS A 368 22.50 -27.01 -8.28
CA LYS A 368 23.84 -26.40 -8.33
C LYS A 368 23.83 -24.99 -7.78
N GLU A 369 24.77 -24.71 -6.88
CA GLU A 369 25.18 -23.35 -6.56
C GLU A 369 25.73 -22.69 -7.83
N ASN A 370 25.22 -21.51 -8.20
CA ASN A 370 25.65 -20.78 -9.39
C ASN A 370 25.76 -19.29 -9.06
N GLY A 371 26.90 -18.68 -9.42
CA GLY A 371 27.08 -17.24 -9.40
C GLY A 371 26.33 -16.56 -10.55
N GLY A 372 25.00 -16.54 -10.48
CA GLY A 372 24.15 -15.80 -11.40
C GLY A 372 24.33 -14.29 -11.25
N ALA A 373 24.04 -13.54 -12.31
CA ALA A 373 23.99 -12.08 -12.23
C ALA A 373 22.86 -11.63 -11.28
N PRO A 374 23.02 -10.53 -10.51
CA PRO A 374 21.97 -10.02 -9.64
C PRO A 374 20.67 -9.73 -10.40
N PRO A 375 19.49 -10.01 -9.81
CA PRO A 375 18.20 -9.80 -10.47
C PRO A 375 17.92 -8.31 -10.71
N GLU A 376 17.06 -8.03 -11.69
CA GLU A 376 16.51 -6.68 -11.89
C GLU A 376 15.54 -6.32 -10.74
N MET A 377 15.36 -5.03 -10.45
CA MET A 377 14.60 -4.60 -9.26
C MET A 377 13.09 -4.77 -9.41
N VAL A 378 12.59 -4.80 -10.65
CA VAL A 378 11.16 -4.75 -10.99
C VAL A 378 10.81 -5.92 -11.89
N THR A 379 9.79 -6.69 -11.53
CA THR A 379 9.25 -7.75 -12.40
C THR A 379 8.49 -7.15 -13.60
N PRO A 380 8.30 -7.87 -14.73
CA PRO A 380 7.57 -7.34 -15.89
C PRO A 380 6.17 -6.80 -15.55
N SER A 381 5.41 -7.51 -14.71
CA SER A 381 4.08 -7.08 -14.25
C SER A 381 4.12 -5.80 -13.40
N GLN A 382 5.06 -5.69 -12.45
CA GLN A 382 5.27 -4.44 -11.70
C GLN A 382 5.69 -3.29 -12.63
N ALA A 383 6.50 -3.57 -13.65
CA ALA A 383 6.94 -2.58 -14.62
C ALA A 383 5.78 -2.06 -15.49
N GLU A 384 4.82 -2.91 -15.84
CA GLU A 384 3.58 -2.52 -16.52
C GLU A 384 2.64 -1.71 -15.63
N ALA A 385 2.45 -2.12 -14.37
CA ALA A 385 1.67 -1.36 -13.40
C ALA A 385 2.24 0.06 -13.18
N LEU A 386 3.57 0.19 -13.07
CA LEU A 386 4.25 1.49 -12.99
C LEU A 386 4.12 2.29 -14.30
N LYS A 387 4.23 1.67 -15.48
CA LYS A 387 3.99 2.37 -16.76
C LYS A 387 2.56 2.92 -16.85
N LYS A 388 1.55 2.17 -16.40
CA LYS A 388 0.14 2.60 -16.34
C LYS A 388 -0.05 3.81 -15.40
N GLU A 389 0.68 3.87 -14.30
CA GLU A 389 0.71 5.05 -13.41
C GLU A 389 1.56 6.22 -13.96
N GLY A 390 2.04 6.16 -15.20
CA GLY A 390 2.79 7.23 -15.85
C GLY A 390 4.26 7.35 -15.43
N TYR A 391 4.85 6.30 -14.86
CA TYR A 391 6.30 6.25 -14.64
C TYR A 391 7.02 5.96 -15.96
N LYS A 392 8.17 6.60 -16.15
CA LYS A 392 9.14 6.24 -17.18
C LYS A 392 10.31 5.55 -16.46
N LEU A 393 10.39 4.23 -16.59
CA LEU A 393 11.45 3.43 -15.98
C LEU A 393 12.78 3.65 -16.72
N ILE A 394 13.88 3.60 -15.97
CA ILE A 394 15.24 3.86 -16.45
C ILE A 394 16.12 2.70 -15.97
N GLY A 395 16.75 2.00 -16.92
CA GLY A 395 17.47 0.76 -16.63
C GLY A 395 16.55 -0.25 -15.95
N THR A 396 17.05 -0.83 -14.85
CA THR A 396 16.46 -1.98 -14.14
C THR A 396 15.94 -1.64 -12.75
N HIS A 397 16.19 -0.42 -12.27
CA HIS A 397 15.94 -0.02 -10.88
C HIS A 397 15.63 1.48 -10.66
N SER A 398 15.68 2.31 -11.71
CA SER A 398 15.47 3.77 -11.61
C SER A 398 14.19 4.21 -12.32
N ALA A 399 13.68 5.41 -12.03
CA ALA A 399 12.55 5.99 -12.75
C ALA A 399 12.50 7.53 -12.68
N VAL A 400 11.80 8.11 -13.65
CA VAL A 400 11.42 9.54 -13.67
C VAL A 400 9.92 9.67 -13.94
N LYS A 401 9.31 10.74 -13.43
CA LYS A 401 7.89 11.08 -13.68
C LYS A 401 7.72 12.60 -13.78
N LEU A 402 6.72 13.05 -14.53
CA LEU A 402 6.42 14.47 -14.63
C LEU A 402 5.59 14.90 -13.41
N CYS A 403 6.13 15.79 -12.58
CA CYS A 403 5.46 16.25 -11.36
C CYS A 403 4.13 16.96 -11.69
N ARG A 404 3.11 16.79 -10.84
CA ARG A 404 1.83 17.53 -10.97
C ARG A 404 2.07 19.05 -11.01
N TRP A 405 2.96 19.55 -10.16
CA TRP A 405 3.22 20.99 -10.07
C TRP A 405 3.99 21.54 -11.29
N THR A 406 4.73 20.71 -12.02
CA THR A 406 5.26 21.07 -13.35
C THR A 406 4.13 21.41 -14.31
N LYS A 407 3.11 20.54 -14.43
CA LYS A 407 1.93 20.79 -15.28
C LYS A 407 1.12 22.02 -14.84
N HIS A 408 1.12 22.37 -13.55
CA HIS A 408 0.47 23.58 -13.04
C HIS A 408 1.27 24.86 -13.36
N GLN A 409 2.55 24.93 -12.99
CA GLN A 409 3.35 26.14 -13.16
C GLN A 409 3.70 26.43 -14.64
N LEU A 410 3.80 25.40 -15.49
CA LEU A 410 3.83 25.56 -16.96
C LEU A 410 2.60 26.32 -17.50
N ARG A 411 1.45 26.27 -16.81
CA ARG A 411 0.19 26.92 -17.22
C ARG A 411 -0.08 28.22 -16.45
N GLY A 412 0.87 28.71 -15.65
CA GLY A 412 0.68 29.88 -14.78
C GLY A 412 -0.29 29.65 -13.61
N ARG A 413 -0.42 28.41 -13.10
CA ARG A 413 -1.46 28.00 -12.12
C ARG A 413 -0.94 27.70 -10.70
N GLY A 414 0.23 28.23 -10.35
CA GLY A 414 0.92 28.01 -9.07
C GLY A 414 2.06 26.99 -9.18
N GLY A 415 3.21 27.31 -8.59
CA GLY A 415 4.27 26.36 -8.25
C GLY A 415 3.93 25.50 -7.02
N CYS A 416 4.77 24.49 -6.74
CA CYS A 416 4.70 23.76 -5.47
C CYS A 416 5.22 24.61 -4.31
N TYR A 417 4.96 24.18 -3.06
CA TYR A 417 5.44 24.87 -1.86
C TYR A 417 6.97 25.08 -1.80
N LYS A 418 7.77 24.25 -2.48
CA LYS A 418 9.22 24.44 -2.56
C LYS A 418 9.63 25.64 -3.43
N HIS A 419 8.73 26.14 -4.27
CA HIS A 419 8.88 27.44 -4.93
C HIS A 419 8.82 28.56 -3.89
N THR A 420 7.75 28.58 -3.09
CA THR A 420 7.56 29.51 -1.96
C THR A 420 8.74 29.46 -0.98
N PHE A 421 9.13 28.27 -0.52
CA PHE A 421 10.11 28.13 0.56
C PHE A 421 11.56 28.36 0.09
N TYR A 422 11.91 27.95 -1.13
CA TYR A 422 13.31 27.83 -1.59
C TYR A 422 13.60 28.36 -3.00
N GLY A 423 12.62 28.92 -3.70
CA GLY A 423 12.77 29.42 -5.07
C GLY A 423 12.81 28.35 -6.18
N ILE A 424 12.48 27.08 -5.90
CA ILE A 424 12.47 26.02 -6.94
C ILE A 424 11.47 26.36 -8.04
N THR A 425 11.90 26.45 -9.31
CA THR A 425 10.97 26.49 -10.45
C THR A 425 10.42 25.09 -10.72
N SER A 426 9.13 24.87 -10.48
CA SER A 426 8.51 23.54 -10.57
C SER A 426 8.48 22.99 -11.99
N TYR A 427 8.64 23.86 -13.00
CA TYR A 427 8.74 23.49 -14.41
C TYR A 427 10.17 23.18 -14.89
N GLN A 428 11.21 23.44 -14.10
CA GLN A 428 12.59 23.00 -14.36
C GLN A 428 13.03 21.91 -13.35
N CYS A 429 12.06 21.29 -12.67
CA CYS A 429 12.28 20.31 -11.61
C CYS A 429 11.96 18.88 -12.09
N MET A 430 12.99 18.04 -12.15
CA MET A 430 12.91 16.63 -12.51
C MET A 430 12.68 15.76 -11.27
N GLU A 431 11.48 15.17 -11.16
CA GLU A 431 11.12 14.24 -10.09
C GLU A 431 11.51 12.81 -10.47
N ALA A 432 12.47 12.23 -9.74
CA ALA A 432 13.12 10.96 -10.08
C ALA A 432 13.44 10.11 -8.85
N THR A 433 13.89 8.86 -9.08
CA THR A 433 14.58 8.03 -8.10
C THR A 433 15.64 7.14 -8.76
N PRO A 434 16.78 6.88 -8.10
CA PRO A 434 17.72 5.83 -8.48
C PRO A 434 17.38 4.47 -7.85
N SER A 435 16.33 4.38 -7.03
CA SER A 435 15.93 3.15 -6.34
C SER A 435 14.41 3.11 -6.22
N LEU A 436 13.77 2.16 -6.89
CA LEU A 436 12.33 1.90 -6.76
C LEU A 436 11.98 1.14 -5.46
N ALA A 437 12.96 0.51 -4.82
CA ALA A 437 12.79 -0.31 -3.63
C ALA A 437 12.86 0.51 -2.32
N CYS A 438 12.09 0.13 -1.30
CA CYS A 438 12.04 0.82 0.00
C CYS A 438 12.27 -0.13 1.20
N ALA A 439 12.79 0.43 2.30
CA ALA A 439 12.89 -0.23 3.61
C ALA A 439 11.66 -0.05 4.53
N ASN A 440 10.67 0.78 4.12
CA ASN A 440 9.43 1.06 4.87
C ASN A 440 8.18 0.77 4.00
N LYS A 441 7.04 0.51 4.66
CA LYS A 441 5.71 0.34 4.04
C LYS A 441 4.70 1.31 4.66
N CYS A 442 5.00 2.61 4.64
CA CYS A 442 4.27 3.62 5.40
C CYS A 442 2.79 3.71 5.01
N VAL A 443 1.86 3.84 5.96
CA VAL A 443 0.40 3.80 5.74
C VAL A 443 -0.10 4.79 4.67
N PHE A 444 0.53 5.95 4.53
CA PHE A 444 0.24 6.97 3.52
C PHE A 444 0.94 6.76 2.16
N CYS A 445 1.84 5.76 2.05
CA CYS A 445 2.55 5.45 0.82
C CYS A 445 1.63 4.71 -0.17
N TRP A 446 0.95 5.44 -1.05
CA TRP A 446 -0.10 4.95 -1.96
C TRP A 446 0.30 3.83 -2.95
N ARG A 447 1.53 3.31 -2.90
CA ARG A 447 2.06 2.22 -3.74
C ARG A 447 2.46 0.96 -2.96
N HIS A 448 1.96 0.82 -1.72
CA HIS A 448 2.15 -0.32 -0.78
C HIS A 448 2.44 -1.69 -1.39
N HIS A 449 1.63 -2.11 -2.37
CA HIS A 449 1.62 -3.45 -2.95
C HIS A 449 2.31 -3.55 -4.33
N LYS A 450 2.86 -2.45 -4.87
CA LYS A 450 3.45 -2.41 -6.23
C LYS A 450 4.97 -2.22 -6.21
N ASN A 451 5.48 -1.48 -5.22
CA ASN A 451 6.91 -1.22 -5.11
C ASN A 451 7.66 -2.46 -4.57
N PRO A 452 8.87 -2.74 -5.07
CA PRO A 452 9.80 -3.65 -4.41
C PRO A 452 10.14 -3.17 -3.00
N VAL A 453 10.53 -4.10 -2.12
CA VAL A 453 10.96 -3.79 -0.74
C VAL A 453 12.23 -4.54 -0.39
N GLY A 454 13.08 -3.94 0.45
CA GLY A 454 14.35 -4.52 0.88
C GLY A 454 15.09 -3.65 1.89
N LYS A 455 15.93 -4.31 2.70
CA LYS A 455 16.80 -3.68 3.70
C LYS A 455 18.13 -3.20 3.11
N GLU A 456 18.57 -3.86 2.03
CA GLU A 456 19.91 -3.73 1.45
C GLU A 456 19.85 -3.88 -0.07
N TRP A 457 20.90 -3.43 -0.76
CA TRP A 457 20.98 -3.50 -2.22
C TRP A 457 21.35 -4.91 -2.71
N LYS A 458 20.40 -5.60 -3.34
CA LYS A 458 20.58 -6.97 -3.87
C LYS A 458 20.36 -7.12 -5.38
N TRP A 459 20.29 -6.02 -6.11
CA TRP A 459 19.87 -5.97 -7.51
C TRP A 459 21.02 -5.60 -8.45
N LYS A 460 20.79 -5.79 -9.75
CA LYS A 460 21.66 -5.24 -10.80
C LYS A 460 21.80 -3.73 -10.61
N THR A 461 23.04 -3.23 -10.63
CA THR A 461 23.37 -1.81 -10.48
C THR A 461 23.69 -1.22 -11.85
N ASP A 462 22.80 -0.38 -12.37
CA ASP A 462 23.07 0.39 -13.58
C ASP A 462 24.02 1.56 -13.27
N ASP A 463 24.62 2.19 -14.30
CA ASP A 463 25.62 3.23 -14.08
C ASP A 463 25.01 4.62 -13.76
N PRO A 464 25.55 5.40 -12.80
CA PRO A 464 25.09 6.75 -12.48
C PRO A 464 24.95 7.68 -13.68
N HIS A 465 25.91 7.66 -14.61
CA HIS A 465 25.92 8.56 -15.75
C HIS A 465 24.80 8.24 -16.72
N PHE A 466 24.57 6.94 -16.97
CA PHE A 466 23.43 6.45 -17.73
C PHE A 466 22.10 6.81 -17.05
N ILE A 467 21.96 6.62 -15.74
CA ILE A 467 20.74 6.97 -15.00
C ILE A 467 20.44 8.48 -15.12
N VAL A 468 21.44 9.35 -14.91
CA VAL A 468 21.27 10.80 -15.00
C VAL A 468 20.98 11.27 -16.42
N GLU A 469 21.70 10.75 -17.42
CA GLU A 469 21.45 11.09 -18.82
C GLU A 469 20.04 10.69 -19.25
N GLN A 470 19.64 9.44 -19.00
CA GLN A 470 18.33 8.94 -19.39
C GLN A 470 17.21 9.61 -18.59
N ALA A 471 17.42 10.00 -17.33
CA ALA A 471 16.46 10.79 -16.57
C ALA A 471 16.23 12.17 -17.20
N VAL A 472 17.30 12.90 -17.51
CA VAL A 472 17.21 14.25 -18.13
C VAL A 472 16.58 14.17 -19.52
N ASN A 473 17.03 13.27 -20.38
CA ASN A 473 16.48 13.07 -21.72
C ASN A 473 14.99 12.72 -21.67
N THR A 474 14.59 11.80 -20.80
CA THR A 474 13.19 11.39 -20.64
C THR A 474 12.31 12.49 -20.03
N HIS A 475 12.82 13.27 -19.07
CA HIS A 475 12.10 14.41 -18.52
C HIS A 475 11.87 15.50 -19.57
N VAL A 476 12.92 15.89 -20.31
CA VAL A 476 12.83 16.88 -21.38
C VAL A 476 11.90 16.40 -22.52
N GLN A 477 11.82 15.09 -22.78
CA GLN A 477 10.84 14.52 -23.70
C GLN A 477 9.39 14.69 -23.19
N MET A 478 9.12 14.41 -21.90
CA MET A 478 7.80 14.70 -21.31
C MET A 478 7.45 16.19 -21.30
N ILE A 479 8.43 17.09 -21.19
CA ILE A 479 8.22 18.54 -21.34
C ILE A 479 7.85 18.91 -22.78
N LYS A 480 8.47 18.28 -23.79
CA LYS A 480 8.08 18.49 -25.21
C LYS A 480 6.64 18.05 -25.47
N GLU A 481 6.24 16.90 -24.92
CA GLU A 481 4.86 16.38 -24.96
C GLU A 481 3.87 17.33 -24.27
N ALA A 482 4.27 17.91 -23.12
CA ALA A 482 3.46 18.88 -22.39
C ALA A 482 3.14 20.18 -23.17
N LYS A 483 3.81 20.46 -24.31
CA LYS A 483 3.50 21.60 -25.18
C LYS A 483 2.05 21.60 -25.69
N GLY A 484 1.43 20.43 -25.84
CA GLY A 484 0.04 20.29 -26.29
C GLY A 484 -1.02 20.69 -25.25
N ILE A 485 -0.64 20.92 -23.98
CA ILE A 485 -1.60 21.14 -22.89
C ILE A 485 -2.21 22.55 -23.00
N PRO A 486 -3.55 22.71 -23.01
CA PRO A 486 -4.19 24.01 -23.16
C PRO A 486 -3.77 25.04 -22.09
N GLY A 487 -3.29 26.20 -22.54
CA GLY A 487 -2.87 27.30 -21.67
C GLY A 487 -1.45 27.18 -21.10
N VAL A 488 -0.56 26.37 -21.70
CA VAL A 488 0.88 26.42 -21.39
C VAL A 488 1.51 27.75 -21.85
N ARG A 489 2.33 28.32 -20.97
CA ARG A 489 3.13 29.53 -21.18
C ARG A 489 4.40 29.20 -21.96
N MET A 490 4.56 29.80 -23.14
CA MET A 490 5.67 29.49 -24.05
C MET A 490 7.05 29.94 -23.52
N ASP A 491 7.07 31.04 -22.77
CA ASP A 491 8.20 31.50 -21.94
C ASP A 491 8.71 30.37 -21.03
N ARG A 492 7.87 29.91 -20.09
CA ARG A 492 8.22 28.84 -19.15
C ARG A 492 8.43 27.48 -19.83
N TRP A 493 7.77 27.21 -20.96
CA TRP A 493 8.01 25.98 -21.73
C TRP A 493 9.40 25.94 -22.36
N ASN A 494 9.90 27.06 -22.89
CA ASN A 494 11.28 27.14 -23.40
C ASN A 494 12.29 26.92 -22.27
N GLU A 495 12.06 27.51 -21.10
CA GLU A 495 12.91 27.36 -19.91
C GLU A 495 12.89 25.94 -19.33
N ALA A 496 11.72 25.27 -19.38
CA ALA A 496 11.53 23.89 -18.92
C ALA A 496 12.31 22.84 -19.73
N LEU A 497 12.80 23.18 -20.92
CA LEU A 497 13.72 22.32 -21.68
C LEU A 497 15.10 22.21 -21.01
N THR A 498 15.42 23.09 -20.04
CA THR A 498 16.61 23.02 -19.20
C THR A 498 16.20 22.62 -17.77
N VAL A 499 16.58 21.41 -17.35
CA VAL A 499 16.43 20.97 -15.97
C VAL A 499 17.42 21.77 -15.09
N ARG A 500 16.91 22.46 -14.06
CA ARG A 500 17.73 23.14 -13.03
C ARG A 500 17.70 22.44 -11.68
N HIS A 501 16.68 21.63 -11.42
CA HIS A 501 16.49 20.96 -10.14
C HIS A 501 16.17 19.47 -10.33
N CYS A 502 16.70 18.61 -9.46
CA CYS A 502 16.33 17.20 -9.38
C CYS A 502 15.83 16.87 -7.96
N ALA A 503 14.58 16.42 -7.89
CA ALA A 503 13.98 15.88 -6.67
C ALA A 503 14.13 14.36 -6.69
N LEU A 504 15.12 13.86 -5.94
CA LEU A 504 15.32 12.44 -5.68
C LEU A 504 14.37 12.05 -4.54
N SER A 505 13.08 11.92 -4.88
CA SER A 505 11.98 11.73 -3.93
C SER A 505 10.73 11.09 -4.53
N LEU A 506 10.82 10.48 -5.71
CA LEU A 506 9.67 10.00 -6.48
C LEU A 506 9.00 8.75 -5.87
N VAL A 507 9.82 7.76 -5.53
CA VAL A 507 9.42 6.44 -5.01
C VAL A 507 10.67 5.71 -4.48
N GLY A 508 10.46 4.69 -3.65
CA GLY A 508 11.52 3.90 -3.03
C GLY A 508 12.36 4.72 -2.05
N GLU A 509 13.56 4.23 -1.79
CA GLU A 509 14.55 4.85 -0.91
C GLU A 509 15.81 5.25 -1.72
N PRO A 510 15.91 6.50 -2.19
CA PRO A 510 16.99 6.98 -3.04
C PRO A 510 18.40 6.79 -2.47
N ILE A 511 18.58 6.85 -1.15
CA ILE A 511 19.91 6.77 -0.54
C ILE A 511 20.47 5.33 -0.52
N MET A 512 19.61 4.31 -0.73
CA MET A 512 20.00 2.90 -0.79
C MET A 512 20.78 2.56 -2.07
N TYR A 513 20.79 3.43 -3.09
CA TYR A 513 21.55 3.22 -4.32
C TYR A 513 23.08 3.33 -4.07
N PRO A 514 23.88 2.26 -4.26
CA PRO A 514 25.28 2.22 -3.80
C PRO A 514 26.21 3.30 -4.36
N ARG A 515 25.89 3.85 -5.53
CA ARG A 515 26.70 4.88 -6.23
C ARG A 515 26.03 6.28 -6.17
N VAL A 516 25.21 6.55 -5.15
CA VAL A 516 24.48 7.83 -5.01
C VAL A 516 25.41 9.06 -4.97
N GLY A 517 26.61 8.96 -4.40
CA GLY A 517 27.61 10.04 -4.42
C GLY A 517 28.17 10.38 -5.81
N GLU A 518 28.19 9.41 -6.73
CA GLU A 518 28.56 9.65 -8.14
C GLU A 518 27.38 10.27 -8.90
N LEU A 519 26.17 9.77 -8.68
CA LEU A 519 24.93 10.28 -9.28
C LEU A 519 24.67 11.75 -8.92
N LEU A 520 24.86 12.13 -7.64
CA LEU A 520 24.83 13.52 -7.20
C LEU A 520 25.94 14.36 -7.86
N GLY A 521 27.14 13.79 -8.03
CA GLY A 521 28.27 14.45 -8.69
C GLY A 521 28.00 14.80 -10.15
N ASP A 522 27.41 13.87 -10.92
CA ASP A 522 27.03 14.13 -12.31
C ASP A 522 25.95 15.23 -12.39
N LEU A 523 24.88 15.12 -11.58
CA LEU A 523 23.84 16.16 -11.50
C LEU A 523 24.44 17.55 -11.20
N HIS A 524 25.36 17.66 -10.23
CA HIS A 524 26.04 18.93 -9.94
C HIS A 524 26.93 19.42 -11.08
N SER A 525 27.61 18.52 -11.79
CA SER A 525 28.43 18.86 -12.97
C SER A 525 27.59 19.46 -14.11
N ARG A 526 26.34 19.01 -14.26
CA ARG A 526 25.35 19.54 -15.21
C ARG A 526 24.64 20.82 -14.73
N LYS A 527 25.04 21.39 -13.58
CA LYS A 527 24.34 22.49 -12.88
C LYS A 527 22.87 22.19 -12.54
N ILE A 528 22.59 20.96 -12.14
CA ILE A 528 21.30 20.53 -11.62
C ILE A 528 21.41 20.44 -10.09
N SER A 529 20.64 21.26 -9.37
CA SER A 529 20.61 21.25 -7.91
C SER A 529 19.81 20.04 -7.39
N THR A 530 20.17 19.49 -6.24
CA THR A 530 19.70 18.16 -5.81
C THR A 530 19.00 18.18 -4.46
N PHE A 531 17.78 17.65 -4.43
CA PHE A 531 16.96 17.51 -3.23
C PHE A 531 16.70 16.02 -2.99
N LEU A 532 17.45 15.39 -2.07
CA LEU A 532 17.31 13.97 -1.75
C LEU A 532 16.43 13.79 -0.51
N VAL A 533 15.45 12.89 -0.61
CA VAL A 533 14.57 12.48 0.50
C VAL A 533 14.85 11.04 0.87
N THR A 534 15.07 10.79 2.15
CA THR A 534 15.26 9.46 2.74
C THR A 534 14.34 9.27 3.95
N ASN A 535 13.98 8.02 4.25
CA ASN A 535 13.18 7.59 5.41
C ASN A 535 13.97 7.45 6.73
N GLY A 536 15.26 7.87 6.75
CA GLY A 536 16.11 7.75 7.92
C GLY A 536 16.54 6.31 8.27
N GLN A 537 16.38 5.36 7.35
CA GLN A 537 16.76 3.95 7.55
C GLN A 537 18.13 3.59 6.96
N HIS A 538 19.03 4.57 6.75
CA HIS A 538 20.41 4.33 6.29
C HIS A 538 21.40 5.41 6.82
N PRO A 539 21.67 5.47 8.14
CA PRO A 539 22.52 6.53 8.72
C PRO A 539 23.92 6.58 8.12
N GLN A 540 24.59 5.43 7.93
CA GLN A 540 25.91 5.35 7.27
C GLN A 540 25.91 5.90 5.82
N ALA A 541 24.79 5.78 5.10
CA ALA A 541 24.63 6.36 3.76
C ALA A 541 24.36 7.86 3.81
N ILE A 542 23.76 8.36 4.90
CA ILE A 542 23.72 9.80 5.21
C ILE A 542 25.14 10.28 5.52
N GLU A 543 25.82 9.72 6.52
CA GLU A 543 27.19 10.10 6.94
C GLU A 543 28.15 10.22 5.76
N SER A 544 28.21 9.20 4.90
CA SER A 544 29.09 9.16 3.72
C SER A 544 28.63 10.01 2.52
N LEU A 545 27.42 10.59 2.56
CA LEU A 545 26.91 11.42 1.47
C LEU A 545 27.76 12.69 1.26
N ARG A 546 28.23 12.90 0.03
CA ARG A 546 28.90 14.16 -0.39
C ARG A 546 27.99 15.38 -0.21
N PRO A 547 28.54 16.62 -0.22
CA PRO A 547 27.76 17.83 -0.19
C PRO A 547 26.65 17.88 -1.23
N ILE A 548 25.48 18.34 -0.80
CA ILE A 548 24.20 18.28 -1.52
C ILE A 548 23.44 19.60 -1.31
N THR A 549 22.60 20.01 -2.27
CA THR A 549 21.89 21.30 -2.15
C THR A 549 20.99 21.35 -0.93
N GLN A 550 20.16 20.31 -0.72
CA GLN A 550 19.35 20.15 0.47
C GLN A 550 19.02 18.65 0.71
N LEU A 551 19.28 18.15 1.92
CA LEU A 551 19.00 16.77 2.34
C LEU A 551 17.76 16.72 3.24
N TYR A 552 16.93 15.70 3.08
CA TYR A 552 15.71 15.49 3.84
C TYR A 552 15.69 14.14 4.52
N VAL A 553 15.38 14.11 5.81
CA VAL A 553 14.84 12.93 6.49
C VAL A 553 13.33 13.12 6.66
N SER A 554 12.56 12.12 6.22
CA SER A 554 11.15 12.00 6.56
C SER A 554 11.05 11.56 8.02
N VAL A 555 10.37 12.36 8.84
CA VAL A 555 10.12 12.09 10.26
C VAL A 555 8.61 12.06 10.42
N ASP A 556 8.02 10.96 9.99
CA ASP A 556 6.56 10.81 9.90
C ASP A 556 5.95 10.17 11.16
N ALA A 557 6.76 9.95 12.20
CA ALA A 557 6.33 9.53 13.54
C ALA A 557 7.26 10.10 14.63
N PRO A 558 6.71 10.52 15.80
CA PRO A 558 7.49 11.09 16.91
C PRO A 558 7.85 10.09 18.03
N THR A 559 7.40 8.83 17.93
CA THR A 559 7.67 7.75 18.91
C THR A 559 8.01 6.44 18.19
N GLN A 560 8.55 5.45 18.91
CA GLN A 560 8.86 4.13 18.35
C GLN A 560 7.58 3.38 17.95
N GLU A 561 6.54 3.51 18.75
CA GLU A 561 5.23 2.89 18.59
C GLU A 561 4.52 3.47 17.36
N SER A 562 4.47 4.80 17.27
CA SER A 562 3.93 5.51 16.10
C SER A 562 4.77 5.21 14.84
N LEU A 563 6.09 5.03 14.93
CA LEU A 563 6.92 4.64 13.77
C LEU A 563 6.57 3.23 13.26
N ILE A 564 6.34 2.26 14.17
CA ILE A 564 5.96 0.90 13.78
C ILE A 564 4.55 0.89 13.15
N ALA A 565 3.60 1.64 13.73
CA ALA A 565 2.23 1.72 13.24
C ALA A 565 2.10 2.46 11.89
N ILE A 566 2.77 3.60 11.76
CA ILE A 566 2.69 4.50 10.60
C ILE A 566 3.63 4.03 9.50
N ASP A 567 4.93 3.87 9.77
CA ASP A 567 5.95 3.66 8.74
C ASP A 567 6.15 2.19 8.37
N ARG A 568 5.74 1.26 9.25
CA ARG A 568 5.83 -0.20 9.07
C ARG A 568 7.21 -0.64 8.51
N PRO A 569 8.32 -0.27 9.19
CA PRO A 569 9.67 -0.53 8.71
C PRO A 569 9.99 -2.03 8.62
N LEU A 570 10.92 -2.40 7.73
CA LEU A 570 11.49 -3.75 7.67
C LEU A 570 12.55 -3.99 8.77
N PHE A 571 13.20 -2.92 9.24
CA PHE A 571 14.25 -2.96 10.27
C PHE A 571 13.64 -3.06 11.67
N ASN A 572 14.16 -3.95 12.50
CA ASN A 572 13.72 -4.11 13.90
C ASN A 572 14.26 -2.97 14.79
N ASP A 573 15.41 -2.41 14.39
CA ASP A 573 16.17 -1.31 14.97
C ASP A 573 15.80 0.08 14.39
N ALA A 574 14.69 0.17 13.65
CA ALA A 574 14.34 1.34 12.83
C ALA A 574 14.24 2.67 13.59
N TRP A 575 13.90 2.64 14.88
CA TRP A 575 13.84 3.82 15.74
C TRP A 575 15.22 4.37 16.09
N ASP A 576 16.17 3.50 16.42
CA ASP A 576 17.56 3.90 16.67
C ASP A 576 18.25 4.38 15.40
N ARG A 577 17.93 3.75 14.26
CA ARG A 577 18.39 4.18 12.93
C ARG A 577 17.87 5.56 12.53
N LEU A 578 16.61 5.87 12.84
CA LEU A 578 16.04 7.20 12.62
C LEU A 578 16.75 8.25 13.49
N LYS A 579 16.96 7.97 14.78
CA LYS A 579 17.70 8.86 15.70
C LYS A 579 19.15 9.09 15.24
N GLN A 580 19.87 8.04 14.84
CA GLN A 580 21.22 8.15 14.26
C GLN A 580 21.23 8.98 12.98
N SER A 581 20.24 8.78 12.11
CA SER A 581 20.07 9.56 10.87
C SER A 581 19.82 11.04 11.16
N LEU A 582 19.05 11.37 12.20
CA LEU A 582 18.82 12.74 12.65
C LEU A 582 20.08 13.38 13.22
N VAL A 583 20.82 12.69 14.09
CA VAL A 583 22.13 13.16 14.57
C VAL A 583 23.07 13.44 13.39
N SER A 584 23.08 12.55 12.38
CA SER A 584 23.88 12.72 11.15
C SER A 584 23.52 13.97 10.34
N LEU A 585 22.32 14.56 10.50
CA LEU A 585 21.93 15.80 9.82
C LEU A 585 22.56 17.05 10.43
N LYS A 586 22.91 17.03 11.72
CA LYS A 586 23.57 18.14 12.42
C LYS A 586 24.93 18.45 11.80
N ASP A 587 25.69 17.41 11.51
CA ASP A 587 27.10 17.49 11.14
C ASP A 587 27.34 17.68 9.63
N LYS A 588 26.27 17.76 8.81
CA LYS A 588 26.40 17.89 7.36
C LYS A 588 26.89 19.24 6.84
N GLY A 589 26.70 20.32 7.59
CA GLY A 589 27.09 21.68 7.19
C GLY A 589 26.26 22.30 6.04
N GLN A 590 25.78 21.52 5.07
CA GLN A 590 24.78 21.93 4.08
C GLN A 590 23.34 21.81 4.63
N ARG A 591 22.36 22.32 3.88
CA ARG A 591 20.97 22.47 4.33
C ARG A 591 20.30 21.12 4.61
N THR A 592 19.84 20.90 5.84
CA THR A 592 19.14 19.66 6.26
C THR A 592 17.70 19.92 6.70
N VAL A 593 16.79 18.99 6.39
CA VAL A 593 15.35 19.15 6.61
C VAL A 593 14.80 17.94 7.35
N ALA A 594 14.12 18.17 8.47
CA ALA A 594 13.13 17.22 8.98
C ALA A 594 11.79 17.52 8.30
N ARG A 595 11.20 16.55 7.60
CA ARG A 595 9.87 16.72 7.00
C ARG A 595 8.86 15.87 7.76
N LEU A 596 7.86 16.52 8.34
CA LEU A 596 6.80 15.88 9.11
C LEU A 596 5.54 15.78 8.24
N THR A 597 5.18 14.57 7.80
CA THR A 597 3.89 14.33 7.14
C THR A 597 2.81 14.13 8.20
N VAL A 598 2.11 15.20 8.56
CA VAL A 598 1.14 15.20 9.66
C VAL A 598 -0.24 14.70 9.20
N VAL A 599 -0.79 13.76 9.97
CA VAL A 599 -1.96 12.93 9.70
C VAL A 599 -2.86 12.99 10.93
N LYS A 600 -4.05 13.59 10.81
CA LYS A 600 -5.06 13.61 11.89
C LYS A 600 -5.40 12.18 12.33
N GLY A 601 -5.54 11.95 13.63
CA GLY A 601 -5.83 10.62 14.20
C GLY A 601 -4.68 9.61 14.11
N TRP A 602 -3.48 10.06 13.77
CA TRP A 602 -2.27 9.24 13.86
C TRP A 602 -1.21 9.98 14.66
N ASN A 603 -0.48 10.91 14.03
CA ASN A 603 0.69 11.59 14.61
C ASN A 603 0.48 13.10 14.89
N PHE A 604 -0.72 13.63 14.68
CA PHE A 604 -0.98 15.08 14.68
C PHE A 604 -0.83 15.74 16.08
N ASP A 605 -1.01 14.97 17.14
CA ASP A 605 -1.17 15.48 18.50
C ASP A 605 0.11 15.35 19.33
N GLU A 606 1.06 14.52 18.88
CA GLU A 606 2.28 14.09 19.57
C GLU A 606 3.46 15.08 19.35
N VAL A 607 3.22 16.36 19.64
CA VAL A 607 4.10 17.49 19.26
C VAL A 607 5.42 17.51 20.04
N GLU A 608 5.40 17.14 21.31
CA GLU A 608 6.57 17.14 22.20
C GLU A 608 7.65 16.15 21.71
N GLY A 609 7.23 15.00 21.18
CA GLY A 609 8.15 14.01 20.59
C GLY A 609 8.80 14.52 19.30
N TYR A 610 8.06 15.26 18.47
CA TYR A 610 8.66 15.95 17.32
C TYR A 610 9.66 17.03 17.74
N ALA A 611 9.38 17.79 18.79
CA ALA A 611 10.31 18.78 19.32
C ALA A 611 11.62 18.12 19.79
N GLN A 612 11.54 16.98 20.49
CA GLN A 612 12.70 16.19 20.89
C GLN A 612 13.52 15.68 19.69
N LEU A 613 12.87 15.15 18.64
CA LEU A 613 13.56 14.69 17.43
C LEU A 613 14.22 15.83 16.63
N VAL A 614 13.58 17.00 16.55
CA VAL A 614 14.14 18.20 15.91
C VAL A 614 15.29 18.80 16.73
N ALA A 615 15.19 18.80 18.05
CA ALA A 615 16.27 19.21 18.95
C ALA A 615 17.48 18.26 18.87
N LEU A 616 17.25 16.94 18.77
CA LEU A 616 18.29 15.93 18.57
C LEU A 616 19.07 16.15 17.26
N GLY A 617 18.36 16.35 16.15
CA GLY A 617 18.98 16.52 14.83
C GLY A 617 19.49 17.93 14.52
N GLN A 618 19.08 18.95 15.27
CA GLN A 618 19.44 20.38 15.10
C GLN A 618 19.36 20.87 13.64
N VAL A 619 18.40 20.32 12.88
CA VAL A 619 18.26 20.47 11.43
C VAL A 619 18.14 21.94 11.00
N SER A 620 18.59 22.27 9.79
CA SER A 620 18.44 23.62 9.24
C SER A 620 16.98 24.09 9.19
N LEU A 621 16.06 23.18 8.83
CA LEU A 621 14.68 23.48 8.49
C LEU A 621 13.74 22.36 8.98
N VAL A 622 12.50 22.72 9.32
CA VAL A 622 11.41 21.74 9.54
C VAL A 622 10.26 22.06 8.60
N GLU A 623 9.95 21.14 7.69
CA GLU A 623 8.76 21.20 6.83
C GLU A 623 7.61 20.45 7.52
N VAL A 624 6.66 21.17 8.09
CA VAL A 624 5.41 20.59 8.61
C VAL A 624 4.40 20.58 7.47
N LYS A 625 3.90 19.40 7.09
CA LYS A 625 3.03 19.26 5.92
C LYS A 625 1.86 18.32 6.17
N GLY A 626 0.65 18.79 5.89
CA GLY A 626 -0.56 17.96 5.88
C GLY A 626 -0.48 16.84 4.84
N VAL A 627 -0.82 15.62 5.27
CA VAL A 627 -0.99 14.49 4.36
C VAL A 627 -1.96 14.83 3.23
N THR A 628 -1.66 14.39 2.02
CA THR A 628 -2.55 14.53 0.86
C THR A 628 -3.20 13.18 0.58
N PHE A 629 -4.51 13.06 0.78
CA PHE A 629 -5.23 11.83 0.42
C PHE A 629 -5.10 11.55 -1.09
N CYS A 630 -4.78 10.30 -1.45
CA CYS A 630 -4.52 9.87 -2.83
C CYS A 630 -5.46 8.75 -3.32
N GLY A 631 -6.57 8.53 -2.62
CA GLY A 631 -7.51 7.42 -2.85
C GLY A 631 -7.43 6.36 -1.76
N LYS A 632 -8.47 5.49 -1.69
CA LYS A 632 -8.46 4.31 -0.82
C LYS A 632 -7.41 3.31 -1.32
N SER A 633 -6.83 2.54 -0.40
CA SER A 633 -6.01 1.38 -0.75
C SER A 633 -6.21 0.29 0.30
N ASP A 634 -6.34 -0.96 -0.11
CA ASP A 634 -6.80 -2.09 0.74
C ASP A 634 -5.90 -2.38 1.96
N ALA A 635 -4.70 -1.78 2.01
CA ALA A 635 -3.73 -1.90 3.10
C ALA A 635 -3.69 -0.67 4.06
N SER A 636 -4.59 0.31 3.89
CA SER A 636 -4.57 1.58 4.64
C SER A 636 -5.97 2.15 4.88
N ASN A 637 -6.31 2.38 6.16
CA ASN A 637 -7.61 2.90 6.60
C ASN A 637 -7.70 4.44 6.50
N LEU A 638 -6.70 5.10 5.93
CA LEU A 638 -6.69 6.55 5.74
C LEU A 638 -7.82 7.00 4.81
N ASN A 639 -8.45 8.11 5.14
CA ASN A 639 -9.50 8.74 4.36
C ASN A 639 -9.41 10.29 4.44
N MET A 640 -10.41 11.01 3.93
CA MET A 640 -10.37 12.48 3.87
C MET A 640 -10.42 13.17 5.24
N THR A 641 -10.88 12.51 6.31
CA THR A 641 -10.83 13.07 7.68
C THR A 641 -9.40 13.19 8.21
N ASN A 642 -8.50 12.27 7.80
CA ASN A 642 -7.11 12.27 8.24
C ASN A 642 -6.25 13.42 7.66
N THR A 643 -6.74 14.12 6.63
CA THR A 643 -6.06 15.30 6.04
C THR A 643 -6.28 16.53 6.92
N PRO A 644 -5.25 17.22 7.44
CA PRO A 644 -5.46 18.45 8.21
C PRO A 644 -5.70 19.67 7.30
N TRP A 645 -6.47 20.64 7.79
CA TRP A 645 -6.60 21.98 7.23
C TRP A 645 -5.34 22.81 7.48
N HIS A 646 -5.15 23.88 6.68
CA HIS A 646 -3.94 24.71 6.78
C HIS A 646 -3.79 25.40 8.13
N HIS A 647 -4.86 25.95 8.71
CA HIS A 647 -4.80 26.62 10.00
C HIS A 647 -4.42 25.66 11.14
N GLU A 648 -4.79 24.37 11.01
CA GLU A 648 -4.40 23.31 11.96
C GLU A 648 -2.91 23.00 11.84
N VAL A 649 -2.37 22.94 10.61
CA VAL A 649 -0.92 22.78 10.37
C VAL A 649 -0.13 23.99 10.88
N VAL A 650 -0.64 25.22 10.71
CA VAL A 650 -0.06 26.42 11.33
C VAL A 650 -0.06 26.31 12.85
N ALA A 651 -1.20 25.97 13.48
CA ALA A 651 -1.30 25.82 14.93
C ALA A 651 -0.40 24.71 15.50
N LEU A 652 -0.28 23.56 14.82
CA LEU A 652 0.69 22.52 15.17
C LEU A 652 2.13 23.04 15.06
N THR A 653 2.45 23.78 14.01
CA THR A 653 3.79 24.35 13.80
C THR A 653 4.14 25.42 14.85
N THR A 654 3.17 26.21 15.30
CA THR A 654 3.33 27.14 16.44
C THR A 654 3.61 26.39 17.73
N ARG A 655 2.81 25.36 18.08
CA ARG A 655 3.08 24.51 19.26
C ARG A 655 4.45 23.83 19.19
N LEU A 656 4.84 23.32 18.02
CA LEU A 656 6.17 22.73 17.81
C LEU A 656 7.30 23.72 18.07
N LYS A 657 7.14 24.99 17.66
CA LYS A 657 8.08 26.07 17.97
C LYS A 657 8.11 26.39 19.47
N GLU A 658 6.96 26.39 20.15
CA GLU A 658 6.87 26.61 21.60
C GLU A 658 7.56 25.50 22.41
N GLU A 659 7.38 24.23 22.03
CA GLU A 659 8.11 23.12 22.66
C GLU A 659 9.63 23.18 22.39
N LEU A 660 10.04 23.61 21.19
CA LEU A 660 11.46 23.81 20.86
C LEU A 660 12.09 24.95 21.68
N ASP A 661 11.36 26.03 21.96
CA ASP A 661 11.85 27.08 22.87
C ASP A 661 11.95 26.59 24.32
N LYS A 662 10.98 25.82 24.83
CA LYS A 662 11.07 25.22 26.19
C LYS A 662 12.29 24.30 26.33
N LEU A 663 12.58 23.49 25.31
CA LEU A 663 13.78 22.65 25.29
C LEU A 663 15.06 23.50 25.29
N ARG A 664 15.07 24.63 24.57
CA ARG A 664 16.18 25.59 24.51
C ARG A 664 16.37 26.41 25.80
N GLU A 665 15.30 26.71 26.54
CA GLU A 665 15.37 27.32 27.87
C GLU A 665 16.09 26.39 28.86
N ALA A 666 15.94 25.06 28.71
CA ALA A 666 16.67 24.06 29.48
C ALA A 666 18.10 23.82 28.95
N ASP A 667 18.32 23.83 27.63
CA ASP A 667 19.63 23.70 26.98
C ASP A 667 19.87 24.82 25.96
N ASN A 668 20.60 25.86 26.41
CA ASN A 668 21.00 27.00 25.61
C ASN A 668 21.96 26.66 24.44
N SER A 669 22.39 25.41 24.28
CA SER A 669 23.12 24.95 23.08
C SER A 669 22.21 24.61 21.89
N LEU A 670 20.89 24.52 22.12
CA LEU A 670 19.90 24.30 21.06
C LEU A 670 19.63 25.58 20.25
N PRO A 671 19.51 25.49 18.91
CA PRO A 671 19.29 26.66 18.07
C PRO A 671 17.84 27.20 18.18
N GLU A 672 17.69 28.52 18.04
CA GLU A 672 16.38 29.15 17.92
C GLU A 672 15.75 28.81 16.55
N TYR A 673 14.49 28.38 16.56
CA TYR A 673 13.66 28.20 15.36
C TYR A 673 12.56 29.26 15.32
N GLY A 674 12.20 29.71 14.13
CA GLY A 674 11.05 30.59 13.90
C GLY A 674 10.24 30.17 12.69
N LEU A 675 8.95 30.52 12.68
CA LEU A 675 8.10 30.38 11.50
C LEU A 675 8.60 31.37 10.43
N ALA A 676 8.97 30.83 9.26
CA ALA A 676 9.52 31.61 8.16
C ALA A 676 8.54 31.75 7.01
N CYS A 677 7.94 30.65 6.57
CA CYS A 677 7.08 30.58 5.38
C CYS A 677 5.84 29.70 5.61
N GLU A 678 4.80 29.96 4.84
CA GLU A 678 3.65 29.07 4.67
C GLU A 678 3.34 28.88 3.18
N HIS A 679 2.61 27.83 2.82
CA HIS A 679 2.02 27.68 1.49
C HIS A 679 0.67 26.96 1.59
N LYS A 680 -0.39 27.75 1.76
CA LYS A 680 -1.76 27.25 2.02
C LYS A 680 -2.27 26.28 0.97
N HIS A 681 -1.87 26.47 -0.29
CA HIS A 681 -2.29 25.62 -1.41
C HIS A 681 -1.62 24.23 -1.41
N SER A 682 -0.59 23.99 -0.59
CA SER A 682 -0.01 22.65 -0.33
C SER A 682 -0.23 22.13 1.09
N CYS A 683 -0.94 22.89 1.94
CA CYS A 683 -1.07 22.63 3.37
C CYS A 683 0.30 22.41 4.04
N SER A 684 1.20 23.40 3.95
CA SER A 684 2.60 23.26 4.38
C SER A 684 3.11 24.54 5.05
N VAL A 685 3.88 24.40 6.14
CA VAL A 685 4.49 25.50 6.90
C VAL A 685 5.96 25.17 7.17
N LEU A 686 6.81 26.21 7.25
CA LEU A 686 8.26 26.10 7.42
C LEU A 686 8.72 26.73 8.74
N LEU A 687 9.32 25.93 9.61
CA LEU A 687 10.25 26.44 10.62
C LEU A 687 11.66 26.49 10.04
N ALA A 688 12.40 27.53 10.37
CA ALA A 688 13.80 27.67 9.97
C ALA A 688 14.67 28.10 11.16
N ARG A 689 15.89 27.57 11.23
CA ARG A 689 16.91 27.99 12.21
C ARG A 689 17.25 29.47 12.02
N VAL A 690 17.01 30.27 13.04
CA VAL A 690 17.23 31.73 13.03
C VAL A 690 18.71 32.05 12.84
N ASP A 691 19.61 31.31 13.48
CA ASP A 691 21.06 31.51 13.35
C ASP A 691 21.58 31.27 11.93
N GLN A 692 20.85 30.55 11.08
CA GLN A 692 21.18 30.25 9.69
C GLN A 692 20.40 31.12 8.71
N PHE A 693 19.07 31.16 8.83
CA PHE A 693 18.15 31.72 7.83
C PHE A 693 17.58 33.08 8.17
N ALA A 694 17.95 33.70 9.29
CA ALA A 694 17.52 35.05 9.61
C ALA A 694 18.70 36.04 9.68
N TYR A 695 18.37 37.32 9.61
CA TYR A 695 19.20 38.46 10.00
C TYR A 695 18.29 39.63 10.35
N ASP A 696 18.75 40.56 11.18
CA ASP A 696 17.98 41.77 11.51
C ASP A 696 18.29 42.87 10.48
N ASP A 697 17.25 43.52 9.97
CA ASP A 697 17.37 44.61 9.00
C ASP A 697 18.01 45.85 9.65
N PRO A 698 19.15 46.36 9.17
CA PRO A 698 19.86 47.49 9.78
C PRO A 698 19.12 48.84 9.63
N VAL A 699 18.05 48.92 8.83
CA VAL A 699 17.23 50.12 8.63
C VAL A 699 15.93 50.04 9.43
N THR A 700 15.26 48.88 9.45
CA THR A 700 13.95 48.73 10.09
C THR A 700 13.98 48.08 11.48
N GLY A 701 15.09 47.41 11.85
CA GLY A 701 15.20 46.61 13.07
C GLY A 701 14.35 45.33 13.05
N LEU A 702 13.68 45.02 11.93
CA LEU A 702 12.84 43.83 11.79
C LEU A 702 13.65 42.64 11.29
N ARG A 703 13.33 41.44 11.82
CA ARG A 703 13.93 40.19 11.37
C ARG A 703 13.50 39.87 9.93
N LYS A 704 14.48 39.72 9.04
CA LYS A 704 14.31 39.23 7.66
C LYS A 704 14.73 37.77 7.55
N TRP A 705 14.06 37.06 6.64
CA TRP A 705 14.35 35.66 6.31
C TRP A 705 15.06 35.54 4.97
N ARG A 706 15.96 34.55 4.89
CA ARG A 706 16.76 34.18 3.71
C ARG A 706 16.71 32.66 3.47
N THR A 707 15.50 32.13 3.42
CA THR A 707 15.22 30.70 3.18
C THR A 707 15.43 30.28 1.73
N TRP A 708 15.47 31.21 0.78
CA TRP A 708 15.74 30.90 -0.62
C TRP A 708 17.18 30.41 -0.81
N ILE A 709 17.43 29.79 -1.97
CA ILE A 709 18.70 29.14 -2.31
C ILE A 709 19.33 29.92 -3.46
N ASP A 710 20.57 30.39 -3.28
CA ASP A 710 21.38 30.81 -4.41
C ASP A 710 21.94 29.56 -5.10
N TYR A 711 21.21 29.13 -6.13
CA TYR A 711 21.55 27.92 -6.90
C TYR A 711 22.88 28.05 -7.63
N ASP A 712 23.15 29.21 -8.22
CA ASP A 712 24.38 29.42 -8.97
C ASP A 712 25.60 29.50 -8.04
N LYS A 713 25.44 30.08 -6.84
CA LYS A 713 26.46 30.02 -5.79
C LYS A 713 26.67 28.61 -5.22
N PHE A 714 25.59 27.84 -5.01
CA PHE A 714 25.70 26.43 -4.66
C PHE A 714 26.52 25.66 -5.71
N HIS A 715 26.31 25.91 -7.01
CA HIS A 715 27.07 25.27 -8.07
C HIS A 715 28.55 25.67 -8.06
N GLU A 716 28.91 26.92 -7.76
CA GLU A 716 30.31 27.32 -7.57
C GLU A 716 30.99 26.55 -6.43
N LEU A 717 30.29 26.39 -5.29
CA LEU A 717 30.82 25.72 -4.10
C LEU A 717 30.93 24.20 -4.31
N ALA A 718 29.93 23.58 -4.94
CA ALA A 718 29.95 22.17 -5.31
C ALA A 718 31.06 21.86 -6.35
N MET A 719 31.33 22.77 -7.29
CA MET A 719 32.47 22.65 -8.22
C MET A 719 33.83 22.81 -7.54
N GLN A 720 33.93 23.59 -6.46
CA GLN A 720 35.16 23.68 -5.66
C GLN A 720 35.39 22.38 -4.88
N TYR A 721 34.38 21.87 -4.18
CA TYR A 721 34.43 20.56 -3.52
C TYR A 721 34.78 19.42 -4.48
N ALA A 722 34.28 19.46 -5.72
CA ALA A 722 34.57 18.45 -6.74
C ALA A 722 36.01 18.50 -7.30
N ARG A 723 36.78 19.57 -7.01
CA ARG A 723 38.20 19.69 -7.35
C ARG A 723 39.11 19.40 -6.16
N ASP A 724 38.67 19.76 -4.96
CA ASP A 724 39.37 19.53 -3.70
C ASP A 724 38.35 19.12 -2.63
N SER A 725 38.37 17.84 -2.25
CA SER A 725 37.44 17.28 -1.25
C SER A 725 37.74 17.71 0.19
N SER A 726 38.82 18.48 0.43
CA SER A 726 39.10 19.13 1.72
C SER A 726 38.44 20.51 1.85
N PHE A 727 37.99 21.11 0.74
CA PHE A 727 37.19 22.34 0.77
C PHE A 727 35.80 22.07 1.37
N THR A 728 35.37 22.86 2.35
CA THR A 728 34.06 22.74 2.99
C THR A 728 33.28 24.04 2.91
N PHE A 729 31.97 23.96 2.69
CA PHE A 729 31.05 25.11 2.70
C PHE A 729 29.79 24.81 3.52
N SER A 730 29.16 25.87 4.03
CA SER A 730 28.02 25.81 4.93
C SER A 730 26.72 26.28 4.27
N VAL A 731 25.59 26.09 4.96
CA VAL A 731 24.29 26.72 4.66
C VAL A 731 24.42 28.21 4.30
N LYS A 732 25.21 28.95 5.07
CA LYS A 732 25.28 30.43 5.00
C LYS A 732 25.95 30.94 3.72
N ASP A 733 26.66 30.08 3.00
CA ASP A 733 27.42 30.45 1.82
C ASP A 733 26.58 30.47 0.53
N TYR A 734 25.30 30.01 0.59
CA TYR A 734 24.40 29.91 -0.57
C TYR A 734 22.91 30.16 -0.24
N VAL A 735 22.64 31.03 0.75
CA VAL A 735 21.29 31.53 1.09
C VAL A 735 20.95 32.81 0.31
N ALA A 736 19.68 32.97 -0.04
CA ALA A 736 19.11 34.17 -0.68
C ALA A 736 17.85 34.64 0.05
N ASP A 737 17.54 35.93 -0.02
CA ASP A 737 16.40 36.56 0.66
C ASP A 737 15.05 35.90 0.30
N THR A 738 14.19 35.71 1.30
CA THR A 738 12.83 35.19 1.12
C THR A 738 11.91 36.33 0.64
N PRO A 739 11.16 36.17 -0.46
CA PRO A 739 10.19 37.16 -0.91
C PRO A 739 9.07 37.39 0.11
N ALA A 740 8.56 38.63 0.19
CA ALA A 740 7.51 38.99 1.15
C ALA A 740 6.25 38.12 1.05
N TRP A 741 5.79 37.81 -0.17
CA TRP A 741 4.63 36.95 -0.44
C TRP A 741 4.77 35.50 0.02
N ALA A 742 6.00 35.07 0.31
CA ALA A 742 6.32 33.72 0.78
C ALA A 742 6.39 33.62 2.32
N LEU A 743 6.29 34.74 3.04
CA LEU A 743 6.39 34.76 4.50
C LEU A 743 5.10 34.27 5.17
N ILE A 744 5.25 33.75 6.38
CA ILE A 744 4.11 33.44 7.27
C ILE A 744 3.28 34.71 7.54
N GLY A 745 1.97 34.65 7.28
CA GLY A 745 1.05 35.79 7.44
C GLY A 745 0.99 36.78 6.27
N ALA A 746 1.60 36.47 5.13
CA ALA A 746 1.48 37.29 3.91
C ALA A 746 0.08 37.18 3.27
N GLU A 747 -0.39 38.24 2.60
CA GLU A 747 -1.73 38.28 1.97
C GLU A 747 -1.91 37.19 0.89
N GLU A 748 -0.83 36.83 0.21
CA GLU A 748 -0.82 35.79 -0.82
C GLU A 748 -0.88 34.35 -0.25
N GLU A 749 -0.70 34.19 1.06
CA GLU A 749 -0.69 32.90 1.78
C GLU A 749 0.32 31.90 1.19
N GLY A 750 1.48 32.42 0.78
CA GLY A 750 2.58 31.70 0.14
C GLY A 750 2.47 31.50 -1.36
N PHE A 751 1.47 32.08 -2.04
CA PHE A 751 1.23 31.87 -3.47
C PHE A 751 1.96 32.92 -4.32
N ASP A 752 2.76 32.48 -5.29
CA ASP A 752 3.50 33.37 -6.21
C ASP A 752 2.55 34.34 -6.95
N PRO A 753 2.67 35.68 -6.75
CA PRO A 753 1.79 36.67 -7.37
C PRO A 753 2.01 36.81 -8.88
N THR A 754 3.04 36.18 -9.47
CA THR A 754 3.19 36.08 -10.94
C THR A 754 2.31 34.99 -11.56
N ASP A 755 1.68 34.14 -10.73
CA ASP A 755 0.75 33.09 -11.12
C ASP A 755 -0.72 33.44 -10.83
N THR A 756 -1.64 32.72 -11.48
CA THR A 756 -3.08 32.89 -11.31
C THR A 756 -3.68 31.66 -10.61
N ARG A 757 -4.22 31.84 -9.40
CA ARG A 757 -4.79 30.75 -8.60
C ARG A 757 -6.06 30.17 -9.24
N HIS A 758 -5.93 29.05 -9.93
CA HIS A 758 -7.02 28.41 -10.67
C HIS A 758 -7.90 27.51 -9.78
N ARG A 759 -9.06 28.02 -9.36
CA ARG A 759 -10.11 27.24 -8.68
C ARG A 759 -10.96 26.48 -9.72
N LYS A 760 -11.23 25.18 -9.51
CA LYS A 760 -12.31 24.47 -10.23
C LYS A 760 -13.67 24.98 -9.74
N LYS A 761 -14.64 25.17 -10.65
CA LYS A 761 -16.05 25.32 -10.26
C LYS A 761 -16.56 23.99 -9.73
N THR A 762 -16.91 23.91 -8.45
CA THR A 762 -17.51 22.71 -7.84
C THR A 762 -19.04 22.78 -7.93
N LYS A 763 -19.71 21.62 -8.01
CA LYS A 763 -21.18 21.52 -7.87
C LYS A 763 -21.68 21.95 -6.47
N TYR A 764 -20.79 21.91 -5.48
CA TYR A 764 -21.09 22.07 -4.06
C TYR A 764 -20.27 23.22 -3.47
N PRO A 765 -20.78 23.92 -2.44
CA PRO A 765 -20.03 24.96 -1.76
C PRO A 765 -18.78 24.36 -1.12
N LYS A 766 -17.68 25.11 -1.18
CA LYS A 766 -16.48 24.84 -0.39
C LYS A 766 -16.24 26.03 0.51
N TYR A 767 -15.94 25.78 1.77
CA TYR A 767 -15.76 26.84 2.76
C TYR A 767 -14.28 27.15 2.93
N THR A 768 -13.92 28.43 3.04
CA THR A 768 -12.50 28.88 3.05
C THR A 768 -12.03 29.36 4.41
N ARG A 769 -12.96 29.74 5.29
CA ARG A 769 -12.72 30.04 6.70
C ARG A 769 -13.81 29.40 7.55
N PHE A 770 -13.45 29.15 8.79
CA PHE A 770 -14.29 28.60 9.83
C PHE A 770 -14.15 29.49 11.08
N ASP A 771 -15.03 29.36 12.06
CA ASP A 771 -14.85 29.94 13.40
C ASP A 771 -14.11 28.98 14.35
N GLU A 772 -13.99 29.36 15.63
CA GLU A 772 -13.29 28.59 16.67
C GLU A 772 -13.97 27.23 16.97
N GLU A 773 -15.25 27.08 16.63
CA GLU A 773 -16.00 25.82 16.78
C GLU A 773 -15.87 24.93 15.54
N GLY A 774 -15.43 25.49 14.41
CA GLY A 774 -15.27 24.81 13.12
C GLY A 774 -16.47 24.98 12.17
N VAL A 775 -17.38 25.92 12.42
CA VAL A 775 -18.52 26.21 11.53
C VAL A 775 -18.00 27.05 10.37
N PRO A 776 -18.40 26.78 9.12
CA PRO A 776 -18.10 27.65 8.00
C PRO A 776 -18.50 29.12 8.24
N THR A 777 -17.55 30.03 8.06
CA THR A 777 -17.79 31.47 8.12
C THR A 777 -17.71 32.13 6.74
N HIS A 778 -16.95 31.56 5.81
CA HIS A 778 -16.69 32.16 4.49
C HIS A 778 -16.80 31.14 3.34
N ASP A 779 -17.31 31.62 2.20
CA ASP A 779 -17.57 30.84 0.98
C ASP A 779 -16.30 30.48 0.20
N HIS A 780 -16.45 29.82 -0.96
CA HIS A 780 -15.35 29.39 -1.81
C HIS A 780 -14.51 30.53 -2.43
N ASP A 781 -15.06 31.74 -2.44
CA ASP A 781 -14.42 32.96 -2.93
C ASP A 781 -13.80 33.82 -1.82
N ASN A 782 -13.83 33.36 -0.56
CA ASN A 782 -13.38 34.10 0.63
C ASN A 782 -14.29 35.30 1.00
N LYS A 783 -15.57 35.23 0.61
CA LYS A 783 -16.62 36.17 1.05
C LYS A 783 -17.29 35.66 2.32
N GLU A 784 -17.69 36.56 3.19
CA GLU A 784 -18.50 36.26 4.38
C GLU A 784 -19.84 35.63 3.97
N LEU A 785 -20.17 34.47 4.56
CA LEU A 785 -21.48 33.82 4.40
C LEU A 785 -22.58 34.67 5.05
N SER A 786 -23.81 34.56 4.54
CA SER A 786 -24.95 35.23 5.17
C SER A 786 -25.23 34.70 6.57
N HIS A 787 -25.88 35.52 7.40
CA HIS A 787 -26.28 35.14 8.76
C HIS A 787 -27.20 33.90 8.77
N GLU A 788 -28.07 33.78 7.76
CA GLU A 788 -28.99 32.64 7.59
C GLU A 788 -28.21 31.35 7.25
N GLU A 789 -27.27 31.41 6.31
CA GLU A 789 -26.38 30.27 5.98
C GLU A 789 -25.51 29.87 7.18
N ARG A 790 -24.95 30.82 7.92
CA ARG A 790 -24.19 30.52 9.15
C ARG A 790 -25.07 29.82 10.18
N GLN A 791 -26.25 30.33 10.48
CA GLN A 791 -27.17 29.68 11.43
C GLN A 791 -27.60 28.28 10.99
N GLN A 792 -27.80 28.05 9.69
CA GLN A 792 -28.08 26.72 9.14
C GLN A 792 -26.88 25.76 9.36
N LEU A 793 -25.66 26.24 9.16
CA LEU A 793 -24.44 25.43 9.30
C LEU A 793 -24.07 25.19 10.77
N THR A 794 -24.27 26.17 11.67
CA THR A 794 -24.16 25.94 13.13
C THR A 794 -25.17 24.90 13.59
N LYS A 795 -26.44 25.00 13.15
CA LYS A 795 -27.48 24.02 13.49
C LYS A 795 -27.15 22.61 12.98
N LEU A 796 -26.64 22.49 11.76
CA LEU A 796 -26.14 21.22 11.21
C LEU A 796 -24.99 20.65 12.05
N MET A 797 -24.03 21.50 12.44
CA MET A 797 -22.95 21.08 13.33
C MET A 797 -23.48 20.59 14.68
N ASP A 798 -24.41 21.32 15.31
CA ASP A 798 -24.96 20.95 16.60
C ASP A 798 -25.79 19.67 16.52
N GLU A 799 -26.55 19.45 15.44
CA GLU A 799 -27.18 18.16 15.14
C GLU A 799 -26.14 17.04 15.08
N ARG A 800 -25.01 17.26 14.39
CA ARG A 800 -23.93 16.27 14.30
C ARG A 800 -23.14 16.08 15.60
N LYS A 801 -22.97 17.12 16.44
CA LYS A 801 -22.45 17.03 17.81
C LYS A 801 -23.37 16.16 18.67
N ASN A 802 -24.69 16.29 18.52
CA ASN A 802 -25.66 15.48 19.26
C ASN A 802 -25.67 14.01 18.81
N GLU A 803 -25.42 13.72 17.53
CA GLU A 803 -25.26 12.34 17.02
C GLU A 803 -23.97 11.66 17.49
N ILE A 804 -22.86 12.42 17.60
CA ILE A 804 -21.54 11.93 18.04
C ILE A 804 -21.41 11.91 19.58
N GLY A 805 -22.19 12.74 20.28
CA GLY A 805 -22.01 13.04 21.69
C GLY A 805 -21.04 14.19 21.93
N CYS A 806 -21.10 14.81 23.10
CA CYS A 806 -20.41 16.07 23.41
C CYS A 806 -18.87 16.01 23.54
N GLY A 807 -18.21 14.96 23.02
CA GLY A 807 -16.77 14.88 22.94
C GLY A 807 -16.25 15.63 21.71
N THR A 808 -15.62 16.80 21.92
CA THR A 808 -14.85 17.47 20.85
C THR A 808 -13.63 16.64 20.50
N THR A 809 -13.74 15.83 19.45
CA THR A 809 -12.76 14.82 19.01
C THR A 809 -12.68 13.61 19.95
N VAL A 810 -13.74 12.79 19.97
CA VAL A 810 -13.60 11.42 20.50
C VAL A 810 -12.54 10.70 19.66
N THR A 811 -11.63 10.03 20.37
CA THR A 811 -10.37 9.48 19.85
C THR A 811 -10.22 8.04 20.37
N GLU A 812 -11.11 7.14 19.95
CA GLU A 812 -11.09 5.75 20.41
C GLU A 812 -10.02 4.93 19.70
N LEU A 813 -9.22 4.17 20.46
CA LEU A 813 -8.20 3.27 19.92
C LEU A 813 -8.81 1.92 19.57
N LYS A 814 -9.02 1.69 18.27
CA LYS A 814 -9.48 0.41 17.73
C LYS A 814 -8.43 -0.17 16.79
N ASP A 815 -7.92 -1.34 17.13
CA ASP A 815 -6.86 -2.06 16.40
C ASP A 815 -5.58 -1.23 16.16
N GLY A 816 -5.31 -0.24 17.02
CA GLY A 816 -4.17 0.68 16.92
C GLY A 816 -4.41 1.92 16.04
N ALA A 817 -5.57 2.06 15.40
CA ALA A 817 -5.99 3.31 14.79
C ALA A 817 -6.80 4.16 15.78
N LYS A 818 -6.62 5.49 15.77
CA LYS A 818 -7.50 6.41 16.50
C LYS A 818 -8.71 6.73 15.59
N GLU A 819 -9.90 6.27 15.96
CA GLU A 819 -11.12 6.68 15.27
C GLU A 819 -11.45 8.13 15.66
N ILE A 820 -11.54 9.02 14.67
CA ILE A 820 -11.78 10.45 14.88
C ILE A 820 -13.27 10.74 14.71
N GLN A 821 -13.96 11.08 15.78
CA GLN A 821 -15.32 11.59 15.72
C GLN A 821 -15.30 13.10 16.06
N ASP A 822 -15.25 13.92 15.01
CA ASP A 822 -15.21 15.38 15.03
C ASP A 822 -16.31 15.90 14.08
N ALA A 823 -17.27 16.66 14.62
CA ALA A 823 -18.43 17.13 13.88
C ALA A 823 -18.06 18.07 12.72
N SER A 824 -16.98 18.86 12.84
CA SER A 824 -16.55 19.81 11.79
C SER A 824 -16.17 19.11 10.48
N LEU A 825 -15.81 17.82 10.55
CA LEU A 825 -15.48 16.99 9.40
C LEU A 825 -16.65 16.85 8.42
N MET A 826 -17.91 17.04 8.86
CA MET A 826 -19.09 16.99 7.98
C MET A 826 -18.97 17.98 6.81
N PHE A 827 -18.42 19.18 7.05
CA PHE A 827 -18.25 20.23 6.04
C PHE A 827 -17.12 19.97 5.03
N ARG A 828 -16.46 18.80 5.11
CA ARG A 828 -15.47 18.36 4.11
C ARG A 828 -16.09 17.60 2.93
N GLY A 829 -17.25 16.98 3.15
CA GLY A 829 -17.97 16.21 2.13
C GLY A 829 -19.39 16.72 1.85
N LEU A 830 -20.06 17.34 2.83
CA LEU A 830 -21.49 17.64 2.72
C LEU A 830 -21.88 18.47 1.50
N VAL A 831 -22.61 17.81 0.62
CA VAL A 831 -23.59 18.43 -0.26
C VAL A 831 -24.68 19.05 0.61
N VAL A 832 -24.56 20.35 0.90
CA VAL A 832 -25.70 21.11 1.42
C VAL A 832 -26.73 21.22 0.29
N THR A 833 -27.70 20.30 0.27
CA THR A 833 -28.88 20.39 -0.58
C THR A 833 -29.67 21.64 -0.19
N LYS A 834 -30.09 22.41 -1.20
CA LYS A 834 -30.72 23.72 -1.05
C LYS A 834 -32.24 23.63 -0.94
#